data_AF-A0A3M7BHL1-F1
#
_entry.id   AF-A0A3M7BHL1-F1
#
_cell.length_a   1.000
_cell.length_b   1.000
_cell.length_c   1.000
_cell.angle_alpha   90.00
_cell.angle_beta   90.00
_cell.angle_gamma   90.00
#
_symmetry.space_group_name_H-M   'P 1'
#
loop_
_entity.id
_entity.type
_entity.pdbx_description
1 polymer ?
#
loop_
_entity_poly.entity_id
_entity_poly.type
_entity_poly.pdbx_seq_one_letter_code
_entity_poly.pdbx_strand_id
1 'polypeptide(L)'
;VSAEFNLVYRWHAAISTRDDKWSQELFKEISPDMSAEEVAHPDKLKDFLAILAKKEAEFVAQDPTERPFPALKHERLQRITKGPYKGNFEDSDIAKILTEGIEDCANTFGPQQVPTVMKAIEVLGIKQARYWKLATLNEFRKHFLLEPHRTFADITTNVEVQEALKHLYVTPDNVELYPGLVVEDCKRPMVPGSGLCPSYTVSRGVLSDAVALVRGDRFYTSAYTPTHLTNFGFSEASSDLSIDNGCVFYKLFLRALPRSYDPASVYVHYPMTVPHGQNGMRDALENLGKAQKYNFDRPQTTKEPTVVFSYDAALKVMENKDLFHVTWGKAMEFLMGPEGRGFMLAGDGDANEKSRKLMEKAIYLDGSSRNQPKGNEKWLVAVKEFYEHMTISLLKEKSHKLGRTNHVDILRDVGNMVHVHFCAELFCLPLKTKDFPRGILTEQQLYMIMAAVFICIFFDVDPPKSFPLRLQARDATQQLGQFVKLLVQVIKYGGDLAEWGIKQADPITPSLGQYGVHMISKLLEANPNVDDLVWGNIMGTAGGMVANQGQLFGQAMDFFMSSTEGQKHWPTVQQLARDDSDEAFNKLMHYFMEASRLNGETGVLRYLSRDMEESEAIIDKTSPLGEKRHVLKKGDKVMVCLKAASRDPVAFPNPDHIDLNRSLDSYIHLGHGPHQCLGLPMTRVALTTMLKVIARLDNLQPVPVSLGGDSVKSFVKKVTKEFVPGDSKVLPEEWHYHAFLTEDWDMYFPFPTSLKVSFTGEAPEAKR
;
A
#
# COMPACT_ATOMS: atom_id res chain seq x y z
N VAL A 1 -1.55 -38.16 13.05
CA VAL A 1 -0.17 -38.17 12.51
C VAL A 1 0.48 -39.48 12.93
N SER A 2 1.03 -40.27 12.00
CA SER A 2 1.73 -41.52 12.33
C SER A 2 3.20 -41.24 12.69
N ALA A 3 3.87 -42.20 13.34
CA ALA A 3 5.26 -42.04 13.75
C ALA A 3 6.24 -41.98 12.54
N GLU A 4 5.87 -42.54 11.40
CA GLU A 4 6.63 -42.48 10.15
C GLU A 4 6.74 -41.05 9.60
N PHE A 5 5.71 -40.22 9.76
CA PHE A 5 5.78 -38.81 9.33
C PHE A 5 6.84 -38.02 10.10
N ASN A 6 7.07 -38.33 11.38
CA ASN A 6 8.16 -37.72 12.15
C ASN A 6 9.54 -37.96 11.50
N LEU A 7 9.73 -39.09 10.84
CA LEU A 7 10.97 -39.40 10.13
C LEU A 7 11.08 -38.66 8.79
N VAL A 8 9.98 -38.57 8.05
CA VAL A 8 9.93 -37.90 6.74
C VAL A 8 10.28 -36.41 6.83
N TYR A 9 10.03 -35.76 7.96
CA TYR A 9 10.33 -34.34 8.19
C TYR A 9 11.77 -34.05 8.65
N ARG A 10 12.67 -35.04 8.73
CA ARG A 10 14.07 -34.84 9.14
C ARG A 10 14.94 -34.50 7.94
N TRP A 11 15.05 -33.20 7.64
CA TRP A 11 15.67 -32.69 6.42
C TRP A 11 17.12 -32.21 6.63
N HIS A 12 17.93 -32.98 7.34
CA HIS A 12 19.29 -32.57 7.71
C HIS A 12 20.25 -32.41 6.51
N ALA A 13 19.92 -33.01 5.36
CA ALA A 13 20.65 -32.79 4.11
C ALA A 13 20.36 -31.44 3.44
N ALA A 14 19.22 -30.80 3.76
CA ALA A 14 18.74 -29.59 3.11
C ALA A 14 19.26 -28.32 3.79
N ILE A 15 20.56 -28.26 4.09
CA ILE A 15 21.22 -27.07 4.63
C ILE A 15 22.18 -26.48 3.61
N SER A 16 22.39 -25.17 3.64
CA SER A 16 23.32 -24.52 2.72
C SER A 16 24.77 -24.74 3.14
N THR A 17 25.72 -24.39 2.26
CA THR A 17 27.15 -24.38 2.61
C THR A 17 27.47 -23.42 3.75
N ARG A 18 26.78 -22.27 3.82
CA ARG A 18 26.97 -21.31 4.91
C ARG A 18 26.44 -21.88 6.23
N ASP A 19 25.25 -22.49 6.22
CA ASP A 19 24.63 -23.05 7.42
C ASP A 19 25.40 -24.29 7.93
N ASP A 20 25.98 -25.08 7.03
CA ASP A 20 26.91 -26.15 7.40
C ASP A 20 28.11 -25.57 8.17
N LYS A 21 28.78 -24.56 7.60
CA LYS A 21 29.90 -23.88 8.28
C LYS A 21 29.48 -23.32 9.64
N TRP A 22 28.34 -22.63 9.71
CA TRP A 22 27.78 -22.08 10.95
C TRP A 22 27.56 -23.18 11.99
N SER A 23 26.99 -24.33 11.59
CA SER A 23 26.72 -25.45 12.49
C SER A 23 28.00 -26.12 13.01
N GLN A 24 29.06 -26.20 12.18
CA GLN A 24 30.37 -26.69 12.58
C GLN A 24 31.05 -25.75 13.59
N GLU A 25 30.93 -24.43 13.40
CA GLU A 25 31.45 -23.44 14.34
C GLU A 25 30.70 -23.49 15.67
N LEU A 26 29.37 -23.61 15.64
CA LEU A 26 28.56 -23.74 16.85
C LEU A 26 28.90 -25.03 17.61
N PHE A 27 29.08 -26.13 16.90
CA PHE A 27 29.50 -27.39 17.50
C PHE A 27 30.85 -27.25 18.21
N LYS A 28 31.84 -26.59 17.59
CA LYS A 28 33.15 -26.32 18.22
C LYS A 28 33.03 -25.46 19.47
N GLU A 29 32.09 -24.49 19.51
CA GLU A 29 31.84 -23.68 20.71
C GLU A 29 31.17 -24.49 21.85
N ILE A 30 30.31 -25.45 21.50
CA ILE A 30 29.56 -26.29 22.45
C ILE A 30 30.42 -27.42 23.02
N SER A 31 31.19 -28.08 22.15
CA SER A 31 31.97 -29.28 22.45
C SER A 31 33.39 -29.17 21.89
N PRO A 32 34.25 -28.31 22.47
CA PRO A 32 35.59 -28.04 21.93
C PRO A 32 36.53 -29.25 21.95
N ASP A 33 36.26 -30.22 22.83
CA ASP A 33 37.13 -31.37 23.08
C ASP A 33 36.73 -32.65 22.32
N MET A 34 35.71 -32.59 21.46
CA MET A 34 35.27 -33.74 20.65
C MET A 34 35.11 -33.34 19.19
N SER A 35 35.45 -34.24 18.26
CA SER A 35 35.14 -34.10 16.85
C SER A 35 33.70 -34.54 16.53
N ALA A 36 33.14 -34.05 15.42
CA ALA A 36 31.81 -34.46 14.95
C ALA A 36 31.74 -35.98 14.65
N GLU A 37 32.82 -36.54 14.12
CA GLU A 37 32.96 -37.96 13.84
C GLU A 37 32.99 -38.78 15.12
N GLU A 38 33.75 -38.32 16.13
CA GLU A 38 33.86 -38.98 17.44
C GLU A 38 32.50 -39.09 18.13
N VAL A 39 31.71 -38.01 18.12
CA VAL A 39 30.38 -37.96 18.76
C VAL A 39 29.38 -38.95 18.13
N ALA A 40 29.53 -39.24 16.84
CA ALA A 40 28.66 -40.21 16.16
C ALA A 40 28.89 -41.66 16.64
N HIS A 41 30.00 -41.94 17.35
CA HIS A 41 30.24 -43.25 17.93
C HIS A 41 29.35 -43.50 19.17
N PRO A 42 28.76 -44.70 19.32
CA PRO A 42 27.87 -45.04 20.44
C PRO A 42 28.45 -44.75 21.82
N ASP A 43 29.76 -44.94 22.01
CA ASP A 43 30.44 -44.78 23.30
C ASP A 43 30.62 -43.31 23.71
N LYS A 44 30.61 -42.38 22.74
CA LYS A 44 30.78 -40.94 22.97
C LYS A 44 29.47 -40.16 22.89
N LEU A 45 28.45 -40.73 22.24
CA LEU A 45 27.14 -40.11 22.09
C LEU A 45 26.49 -39.74 23.43
N LYS A 46 26.65 -40.58 24.46
CA LYS A 46 26.10 -40.31 25.80
C LYS A 46 26.77 -39.09 26.44
N ASP A 47 28.08 -38.95 26.30
CA ASP A 47 28.84 -37.83 26.84
C ASP A 47 28.42 -36.52 26.16
N PHE A 48 28.28 -36.55 24.83
CA PHE A 48 27.79 -35.40 24.07
C PHE A 48 26.36 -35.02 24.43
N LEU A 49 25.45 -35.98 24.59
CA LEU A 49 24.08 -35.69 25.04
C LEU A 49 24.05 -35.04 26.43
N ALA A 50 24.97 -35.41 27.33
CA ALA A 50 25.10 -34.76 28.63
C ALA A 50 25.60 -33.30 28.50
N ILE A 51 26.53 -33.02 27.57
CA ILE A 51 26.96 -31.66 27.23
C ILE A 51 25.78 -30.84 26.70
N LEU A 52 25.02 -31.39 25.74
CA LEU A 52 23.85 -30.71 25.18
C LEU A 52 22.78 -30.44 26.24
N ALA A 53 22.46 -31.41 27.09
CA ALA A 53 21.48 -31.23 28.17
C ALA A 53 21.90 -30.12 29.15
N LYS A 54 23.20 -30.04 29.48
CA LYS A 54 23.74 -28.95 30.29
C LYS A 54 23.60 -27.60 29.58
N LYS A 55 23.93 -27.53 28.29
CA LYS A 55 23.83 -26.30 27.50
C LYS A 55 22.39 -25.83 27.31
N GLU A 56 21.48 -26.76 27.08
CA GLU A 56 20.05 -26.48 27.02
C GLU A 56 19.55 -25.93 28.35
N ALA A 57 19.91 -26.54 29.49
CA ALA A 57 19.55 -26.03 30.81
C ALA A 57 20.11 -24.61 31.06
N GLU A 58 21.38 -24.36 30.69
CA GLU A 58 22.01 -23.02 30.76
C GLU A 58 21.27 -22.00 29.87
N PHE A 59 20.80 -22.40 28.69
CA PHE A 59 20.09 -21.54 27.75
C PHE A 59 18.64 -21.26 28.17
N VAL A 60 17.91 -22.28 28.61
CA VAL A 60 16.52 -22.17 29.07
C VAL A 60 16.42 -21.34 30.35
N ALA A 61 17.44 -21.40 31.21
CA ALA A 61 17.52 -20.57 32.43
C ALA A 61 17.70 -19.07 32.16
N GLN A 62 18.16 -18.67 30.96
CA GLN A 62 18.30 -17.26 30.58
C GLN A 62 16.94 -16.65 30.21
N ASP A 63 16.73 -15.40 30.61
CA ASP A 63 15.60 -14.61 30.16
C ASP A 63 15.62 -14.48 28.63
N PRO A 64 14.50 -14.68 27.90
CA PRO A 64 14.47 -14.55 26.44
C PRO A 64 15.03 -13.22 25.90
N THR A 65 14.94 -12.13 26.67
CA THR A 65 15.49 -10.82 26.31
C THR A 65 17.00 -10.72 26.50
N GLU A 66 17.62 -11.66 27.20
CA GLU A 66 19.07 -11.75 27.40
C GLU A 66 19.73 -12.76 26.46
N ARG A 67 18.94 -13.64 25.84
CA ARG A 67 19.45 -14.64 24.89
C ARG A 67 20.09 -13.96 23.67
N PRO A 68 21.31 -14.37 23.27
CA PRO A 68 21.96 -13.85 22.08
C PRO A 68 21.30 -14.38 20.80
N PHE A 69 21.35 -13.59 19.73
CA PHE A 69 20.93 -14.01 18.39
C PHE A 69 21.91 -13.44 17.36
N PRO A 70 22.51 -14.25 16.47
CA PRO A 70 22.55 -15.71 16.47
C PRO A 70 23.23 -16.30 17.72
N ALA A 71 23.23 -17.63 17.84
CA ALA A 71 23.79 -18.33 19.00
C ALA A 71 25.33 -18.22 19.11
N LEU A 72 26.03 -18.13 17.98
CA LEU A 72 27.49 -18.00 17.90
C LEU A 72 27.99 -16.77 18.67
N LYS A 73 29.13 -16.87 19.35
CA LYS A 73 29.68 -15.76 20.14
C LYS A 73 30.10 -14.55 19.30
N HIS A 74 30.58 -14.79 18.09
CA HIS A 74 31.20 -13.76 17.25
C HIS A 74 30.24 -13.07 16.26
N GLU A 75 29.03 -13.62 16.04
CA GLU A 75 28.03 -13.07 15.11
C GLU A 75 26.85 -12.38 15.79
N ARG A 76 26.88 -12.23 17.13
CA ARG A 76 25.73 -11.74 17.92
C ARG A 76 25.29 -10.34 17.50
N LEU A 77 23.99 -10.21 17.26
CA LEU A 77 23.31 -8.92 17.11
C LEU A 77 23.31 -8.16 18.43
N GLN A 78 23.37 -6.84 18.30
CA GLN A 78 23.26 -5.92 19.42
C GLN A 78 21.80 -5.51 19.61
N ARG A 79 21.37 -5.42 20.87
CA ARG A 79 20.04 -4.91 21.20
C ARG A 79 20.06 -3.40 21.30
N ILE A 80 18.95 -2.77 20.95
CA ILE A 80 18.71 -1.34 21.11
C ILE A 80 18.81 -1.00 22.60
N THR A 81 19.63 -0.01 22.94
CA THR A 81 19.94 0.32 24.34
C THR A 81 19.09 1.47 24.91
N LYS A 82 18.42 2.25 24.05
CA LYS A 82 17.69 3.49 24.42
C LYS A 82 16.37 3.60 23.66
N GLY A 83 15.50 4.49 24.12
CA GLY A 83 14.24 4.81 23.44
C GLY A 83 13.13 3.78 23.68
N PRO A 84 11.99 3.93 22.99
CA PRO A 84 10.80 3.11 23.21
C PRO A 84 10.96 1.64 22.81
N TYR A 85 12.00 1.30 22.04
CA TYR A 85 12.29 -0.06 21.55
C TYR A 85 13.49 -0.71 22.24
N LYS A 86 13.92 -0.19 23.41
CA LYS A 86 15.01 -0.78 24.19
C LYS A 86 14.78 -2.28 24.41
N GLY A 87 15.80 -3.08 24.10
CA GLY A 87 15.76 -4.54 24.20
C GLY A 87 15.43 -5.25 22.89
N ASN A 88 14.90 -4.57 21.88
CA ASN A 88 14.67 -5.14 20.55
C ASN A 88 15.98 -5.22 19.74
N PHE A 89 15.96 -5.99 18.65
CA PHE A 89 16.99 -5.94 17.61
C PHE A 89 16.63 -4.88 16.55
N GLU A 90 17.61 -4.37 15.84
CA GLU A 90 17.38 -3.47 14.71
C GLU A 90 16.74 -4.23 13.54
N ASP A 91 15.66 -3.68 12.98
CA ASP A 91 14.94 -4.27 11.84
C ASP A 91 15.86 -4.49 10.63
N SER A 92 16.86 -3.63 10.44
CA SER A 92 17.85 -3.75 9.36
C SER A 92 18.73 -4.99 9.49
N ASP A 93 19.07 -5.38 10.73
CA ASP A 93 19.90 -6.55 10.98
C ASP A 93 19.09 -7.84 10.74
N ILE A 94 17.83 -7.86 11.15
CA ILE A 94 16.91 -8.97 10.89
C ILE A 94 16.65 -9.10 9.37
N ALA A 95 16.37 -7.99 8.69
CA ALA A 95 16.18 -7.99 7.24
C ALA A 95 17.43 -8.47 6.50
N LYS A 96 18.63 -8.09 6.96
CA LYS A 96 19.89 -8.57 6.39
C LYS A 96 19.99 -10.09 6.48
N ILE A 97 19.73 -10.69 7.66
CA ILE A 97 19.77 -12.14 7.84
C ILE A 97 18.76 -12.84 6.92
N LEU A 98 17.54 -12.32 6.82
CA LEU A 98 16.51 -12.89 5.93
C LEU A 98 16.93 -12.80 4.46
N THR A 99 17.40 -11.63 4.01
CA THR A 99 17.88 -11.40 2.63
C THR A 99 19.04 -12.31 2.29
N GLU A 100 20.02 -12.43 3.19
CA GLU A 100 21.17 -13.32 3.01
C GLU A 100 20.77 -14.79 3.10
N GLY A 101 19.69 -15.14 3.79
CA GLY A 101 19.06 -16.46 3.78
C GLY A 101 18.43 -16.81 2.44
N ILE A 102 17.71 -15.86 1.84
CA ILE A 102 17.08 -16.01 0.51
C ILE A 102 18.14 -16.20 -0.59
N GLU A 103 19.28 -15.54 -0.46
CA GLU A 103 20.42 -15.64 -1.39
C GLU A 103 21.22 -16.95 -1.24
N ASP A 104 20.99 -17.69 -0.17
CA ASP A 104 21.79 -18.85 0.22
C ASP A 104 21.07 -20.15 -0.13
N CYS A 105 21.55 -20.81 -1.18
CA CYS A 105 20.91 -22.00 -1.73
C CYS A 105 21.12 -23.21 -0.80
N ALA A 106 20.02 -23.82 -0.35
CA ALA A 106 20.05 -25.07 0.39
C ALA A 106 20.54 -26.24 -0.48
N ASN A 107 21.22 -27.20 0.14
CA ASN A 107 21.65 -28.42 -0.53
C ASN A 107 20.47 -29.37 -0.84
N THR A 108 20.71 -30.37 -1.70
CA THR A 108 19.71 -31.35 -2.14
C THR A 108 19.69 -32.61 -1.27
N PHE A 109 18.55 -33.30 -1.26
CA PHE A 109 18.46 -34.64 -0.69
C PHE A 109 19.36 -35.65 -1.44
N GLY A 110 19.66 -36.77 -0.80
CA GLY A 110 20.32 -37.91 -1.44
C GLY A 110 21.47 -38.50 -0.63
N PRO A 111 22.12 -39.54 -1.17
CA PRO A 111 23.22 -40.23 -0.50
C PRO A 111 24.37 -39.27 -0.21
N GLN A 112 24.95 -39.38 0.99
CA GLN A 112 26.14 -38.63 1.42
C GLN A 112 25.96 -37.09 1.44
N GLN A 113 24.73 -36.60 1.54
CA GLN A 113 24.42 -35.15 1.59
C GLN A 113 24.27 -34.57 3.01
N VAL A 114 24.21 -35.42 4.04
CA VAL A 114 24.05 -34.97 5.43
C VAL A 114 25.40 -34.46 5.97
N PRO A 115 25.46 -33.25 6.54
CA PRO A 115 26.66 -32.72 7.18
C PRO A 115 27.19 -33.62 8.29
N THR A 116 28.50 -33.71 8.41
CA THR A 116 29.15 -34.59 9.40
C THR A 116 28.74 -34.27 10.83
N VAL A 117 28.55 -33.00 11.16
CA VAL A 117 28.12 -32.55 12.50
C VAL A 117 26.73 -33.07 12.90
N MET A 118 25.89 -33.43 11.93
CA MET A 118 24.55 -33.98 12.17
C MET A 118 24.51 -35.52 12.21
N LYS A 119 25.65 -36.21 11.97
CA LYS A 119 25.70 -37.68 11.93
C LYS A 119 25.21 -38.35 13.21
N ALA A 120 25.48 -37.75 14.37
CA ALA A 120 24.97 -38.23 15.65
C ALA A 120 23.42 -38.21 15.71
N ILE A 121 22.80 -37.20 15.11
CA ILE A 121 21.34 -37.06 15.00
C ILE A 121 20.78 -38.15 14.09
N GLU A 122 21.47 -38.48 12.99
CA GLU A 122 21.08 -39.58 12.10
C GLU A 122 21.11 -40.94 12.82
N VAL A 123 22.17 -41.24 13.58
CA VAL A 123 22.27 -42.47 14.37
C VAL A 123 21.14 -42.58 15.38
N LEU A 124 20.79 -41.47 16.05
CA LEU A 124 19.64 -41.41 16.96
C LEU A 124 18.32 -41.63 16.21
N GLY A 125 18.17 -41.11 15.00
CA GLY A 125 16.99 -41.35 14.16
C GLY A 125 16.81 -42.80 13.76
N ILE A 126 17.89 -43.48 13.38
CA ILE A 126 17.87 -44.93 13.09
C ILE A 126 17.44 -45.71 14.34
N LYS A 127 18.05 -45.42 15.50
CA LYS A 127 17.69 -46.07 16.77
C LYS A 127 16.22 -45.84 17.15
N GLN A 128 15.75 -44.61 16.99
CA GLN A 128 14.36 -44.24 17.28
C GLN A 128 13.37 -45.00 16.38
N ALA A 129 13.65 -45.06 15.07
CA ALA A 129 12.84 -45.78 14.10
C ALA A 129 12.73 -47.27 14.44
N ARG A 130 13.85 -47.90 14.81
CA ARG A 130 13.91 -49.30 15.27
C ARG A 130 13.15 -49.51 16.57
N TYR A 131 13.29 -48.61 17.53
CA TYR A 131 12.56 -48.69 18.80
C TYR A 131 11.04 -48.63 18.60
N TRP A 132 10.59 -47.75 17.70
CA TRP A 132 9.18 -47.66 17.31
C TRP A 132 8.72 -48.79 16.38
N LYS A 133 9.63 -49.64 15.90
CA LYS A 133 9.34 -50.75 14.97
C LYS A 133 8.60 -50.28 13.72
N LEU A 134 9.07 -49.18 13.14
CA LEU A 134 8.46 -48.59 11.96
C LEU A 134 8.64 -49.48 10.72
N ALA A 135 7.79 -49.23 9.73
CA ALA A 135 7.77 -49.93 8.45
C ALA A 135 9.12 -49.87 7.70
N THR A 136 9.28 -50.72 6.70
CA THR A 136 10.38 -50.62 5.72
C THR A 136 10.10 -49.55 4.68
N LEU A 137 11.13 -49.14 3.93
CA LEU A 137 10.99 -48.16 2.85
C LEU A 137 9.94 -48.63 1.82
N ASN A 138 9.96 -49.91 1.43
CA ASN A 138 9.01 -50.45 0.45
C ASN A 138 7.60 -50.60 1.00
N GLU A 139 7.41 -50.93 2.28
CA GLU A 139 6.09 -50.94 2.91
C GLU A 139 5.46 -49.54 2.90
N PHE A 140 6.26 -48.51 3.24
CA PHE A 140 5.83 -47.13 3.19
C PHE A 140 5.50 -46.68 1.76
N ARG A 141 6.34 -47.02 0.78
CA ARG A 141 6.09 -46.73 -0.64
C ARG A 141 4.78 -47.37 -1.13
N LYS A 142 4.56 -48.65 -0.83
CA LYS A 142 3.32 -49.38 -1.16
C LYS A 142 2.09 -48.70 -0.56
N HIS A 143 2.18 -48.27 0.70
CA HIS A 143 1.09 -47.52 1.36
C HIS A 143 0.69 -46.25 0.58
N PHE A 144 1.66 -45.52 0.03
CA PHE A 144 1.42 -44.31 -0.77
C PHE A 144 1.21 -44.55 -2.27
N LEU A 145 1.03 -45.81 -2.68
CA LEU A 145 0.87 -46.23 -4.08
C LEU A 145 2.07 -45.87 -4.97
N LEU A 146 3.27 -45.90 -4.39
CA LEU A 146 4.53 -45.76 -5.12
C LEU A 146 5.06 -47.15 -5.50
N GLU A 147 5.74 -47.25 -6.64
CA GLU A 147 6.40 -48.48 -7.10
C GLU A 147 7.47 -48.90 -6.07
N PRO A 148 7.43 -50.13 -5.53
CA PRO A 148 8.47 -50.60 -4.62
C PRO A 148 9.81 -50.76 -5.34
N HIS A 149 10.89 -50.49 -4.64
CA HIS A 149 12.25 -50.71 -5.13
C HIS A 149 12.50 -52.22 -5.24
N ARG A 150 12.87 -52.69 -6.43
CA ARG A 150 13.12 -54.11 -6.73
C ARG A 150 14.60 -54.46 -6.63
N THR A 151 15.47 -53.47 -6.84
CA THR A 151 16.93 -53.57 -6.70
C THR A 151 17.47 -52.43 -5.83
N PHE A 152 18.68 -52.59 -5.28
CA PHE A 152 19.33 -51.49 -4.53
C PHE A 152 19.68 -50.29 -5.43
N ALA A 153 19.86 -50.52 -6.74
CA ALA A 153 20.07 -49.45 -7.71
C ALA A 153 18.79 -48.63 -7.99
N ASP A 154 17.61 -49.17 -7.64
CA ASP A 154 16.36 -48.42 -7.73
C ASP A 154 16.27 -47.35 -6.61
N ILE A 155 16.93 -47.61 -5.46
CA ILE A 155 16.96 -46.70 -4.32
C ILE A 155 17.90 -45.52 -4.61
N THR A 156 19.11 -45.80 -5.08
CA THR A 156 20.12 -44.77 -5.33
C THR A 156 21.06 -45.13 -6.47
N THR A 157 21.50 -44.12 -7.22
CA THR A 157 22.54 -44.21 -8.25
C THR A 157 23.97 -44.18 -7.68
N ASN A 158 24.15 -43.86 -6.39
CA ASN A 158 25.47 -43.89 -5.75
C ASN A 158 25.93 -45.33 -5.51
N VAL A 159 26.96 -45.76 -6.25
CA VAL A 159 27.46 -47.15 -6.24
C VAL A 159 28.01 -47.56 -4.88
N GLU A 160 28.70 -46.67 -4.16
CA GLU A 160 29.23 -46.97 -2.83
C GLU A 160 28.10 -47.27 -1.84
N VAL A 161 27.04 -46.45 -1.88
CA VAL A 161 25.87 -46.64 -1.02
C VAL A 161 25.06 -47.87 -1.42
N GLN A 162 24.94 -48.18 -2.72
CA GLN A 162 24.34 -49.44 -3.17
C GLN A 162 25.07 -50.66 -2.61
N GLU A 163 26.41 -50.66 -2.66
CA GLU A 163 27.20 -51.75 -2.08
C GLU A 163 27.02 -51.83 -0.57
N ALA A 164 27.03 -50.70 0.15
CA ALA A 164 26.75 -50.69 1.58
C ALA A 164 25.37 -51.28 1.91
N LEU A 165 24.33 -50.93 1.16
CA LEU A 165 22.98 -51.47 1.33
C LEU A 165 22.93 -52.99 1.10
N LYS A 166 23.65 -53.53 0.10
CA LYS A 166 23.75 -54.98 -0.16
C LYS A 166 24.38 -55.75 1.00
N HIS A 167 25.35 -55.15 1.68
CA HIS A 167 26.01 -55.79 2.82
C HIS A 167 25.19 -55.69 4.10
N LEU A 168 24.36 -54.64 4.24
CA LEU A 168 23.53 -54.40 5.42
C LEU A 168 22.16 -55.07 5.35
N TYR A 169 21.60 -55.22 4.16
CA TYR A 169 20.24 -55.73 3.94
C TYR A 169 20.24 -56.86 2.89
N VAL A 170 19.43 -57.90 3.13
CA VAL A 170 19.35 -59.06 2.23
C VAL A 170 18.64 -58.70 0.92
N THR A 171 17.53 -57.94 1.01
CA THR A 171 16.78 -57.47 -0.15
C THR A 171 16.34 -56.01 0.06
N PRO A 172 15.99 -55.27 -1.01
CA PRO A 172 15.43 -53.91 -0.89
C PRO A 172 14.17 -53.83 -0.02
N ASP A 173 13.36 -54.90 0.08
CA ASP A 173 12.19 -54.94 0.97
C ASP A 173 12.58 -54.87 2.46
N ASN A 174 13.82 -55.21 2.82
CA ASN A 174 14.33 -55.15 4.19
C ASN A 174 14.92 -53.79 4.58
N VAL A 175 15.08 -52.86 3.63
CA VAL A 175 15.67 -51.55 3.92
C VAL A 175 14.75 -50.76 4.85
N GLU A 176 15.25 -50.46 6.05
CA GLU A 176 14.52 -49.70 7.07
C GLU A 176 14.09 -48.33 6.53
N LEU A 177 12.94 -47.82 6.97
CA LEU A 177 12.41 -46.55 6.48
C LEU A 177 13.40 -45.41 6.63
N TYR A 178 13.98 -45.18 7.81
CA TYR A 178 14.81 -43.99 8.04
C TYR A 178 16.10 -43.97 7.20
N PRO A 179 16.97 -45.01 7.22
CA PRO A 179 18.11 -45.07 6.30
C PRO A 179 17.69 -44.96 4.84
N GLY A 180 16.60 -45.62 4.46
CA GLY A 180 16.05 -45.57 3.11
C GLY A 180 15.68 -44.16 2.66
N LEU A 181 15.00 -43.38 3.49
CA LEU A 181 14.62 -41.98 3.19
C LEU A 181 15.85 -41.07 3.00
N VAL A 182 16.93 -41.30 3.76
CA VAL A 182 18.15 -40.46 3.71
C VAL A 182 18.97 -40.76 2.46
N VAL A 183 19.06 -42.03 2.04
CA VAL A 183 19.91 -42.43 0.90
C VAL A 183 19.19 -42.49 -0.44
N GLU A 184 17.87 -42.43 -0.46
CA GLU A 184 17.10 -42.45 -1.71
C GLU A 184 17.42 -41.23 -2.58
N ASP A 185 17.60 -41.45 -3.88
CA ASP A 185 17.91 -40.38 -4.81
C ASP A 185 16.81 -39.30 -4.85
N CYS A 186 17.26 -38.05 -4.94
CA CYS A 186 16.42 -36.89 -5.16
C CYS A 186 15.70 -36.95 -6.52
N LYS A 187 14.60 -36.21 -6.65
CA LYS A 187 13.97 -36.02 -7.96
C LYS A 187 14.89 -35.20 -8.86
N ARG A 188 14.80 -35.42 -10.18
CA ARG A 188 15.47 -34.54 -11.15
C ARG A 188 14.94 -33.10 -11.00
N PRO A 189 15.81 -32.09 -10.87
CA PRO A 189 15.40 -30.69 -10.77
C PRO A 189 14.60 -30.21 -11.98
N MET A 190 13.62 -29.32 -11.74
CA MET A 190 12.91 -28.60 -12.80
C MET A 190 13.44 -27.16 -12.84
N VAL A 191 14.20 -26.82 -13.88
CA VAL A 191 14.92 -25.54 -14.00
C VAL A 191 14.36 -24.67 -15.14
N PRO A 192 14.21 -23.34 -14.94
CA PRO A 192 14.29 -22.64 -13.65
C PRO A 192 13.11 -23.02 -12.74
N GLY A 193 13.33 -23.09 -11.42
CA GLY A 193 12.28 -23.52 -10.49
C GLY A 193 12.78 -24.17 -9.20
N SER A 194 12.29 -25.37 -8.89
CA SER A 194 12.57 -26.04 -7.61
C SER A 194 13.92 -26.76 -7.65
N GLY A 195 14.83 -26.35 -6.77
CA GLY A 195 16.13 -27.00 -6.56
C GLY A 195 16.16 -28.02 -5.42
N LEU A 196 15.30 -27.90 -4.40
CA LEU A 196 15.31 -28.76 -3.21
C LEU A 196 15.02 -30.24 -3.51
N CYS A 197 14.09 -30.49 -4.46
CA CYS A 197 13.78 -31.79 -5.06
C CYS A 197 13.90 -33.03 -4.16
N PRO A 198 13.11 -33.18 -3.08
CA PRO A 198 13.11 -34.38 -2.25
C PRO A 198 12.83 -35.65 -3.06
N SER A 199 13.23 -36.82 -2.55
CA SER A 199 12.91 -38.11 -3.19
C SER A 199 11.40 -38.28 -3.41
N TYR A 200 10.99 -39.21 -4.28
CA TYR A 200 9.56 -39.49 -4.50
C TYR A 200 8.85 -39.94 -3.22
N THR A 201 9.51 -40.74 -2.39
CA THR A 201 8.96 -41.21 -1.11
C THR A 201 8.70 -40.03 -0.16
N VAL A 202 9.72 -39.19 0.06
CA VAL A 202 9.60 -38.00 0.93
C VAL A 202 8.55 -37.05 0.39
N SER A 203 8.62 -36.72 -0.91
CA SER A 203 7.67 -35.80 -1.56
C SER A 203 6.22 -36.24 -1.38
N ARG A 204 5.94 -37.52 -1.61
CA ARG A 204 4.58 -38.07 -1.55
C ARG A 204 4.06 -38.08 -0.12
N GLY A 205 4.89 -38.51 0.84
CA GLY A 205 4.55 -38.46 2.25
C GLY A 205 4.20 -37.03 2.70
N VAL A 206 5.12 -36.08 2.51
CA VAL A 206 4.92 -34.67 2.93
C VAL A 206 3.67 -34.08 2.30
N LEU A 207 3.45 -34.30 1.00
CA LEU A 207 2.26 -33.75 0.33
C LEU A 207 0.96 -34.36 0.86
N SER A 208 0.95 -35.67 1.14
CA SER A 208 -0.20 -36.34 1.74
C SER A 208 -0.52 -35.81 3.14
N ASP A 209 0.50 -35.57 3.98
CA ASP A 209 0.30 -35.00 5.33
C ASP A 209 -0.15 -33.55 5.25
N ALA A 210 0.47 -32.74 4.39
CA ALA A 210 0.08 -31.34 4.20
C ALA A 210 -1.39 -31.21 3.78
N VAL A 211 -1.87 -32.06 2.86
CA VAL A 211 -3.29 -32.09 2.48
C VAL A 211 -4.18 -32.48 3.65
N ALA A 212 -3.78 -33.47 4.45
CA ALA A 212 -4.54 -33.91 5.62
C ALA A 212 -4.61 -32.81 6.70
N LEU A 213 -3.48 -32.15 6.99
CA LEU A 213 -3.37 -31.05 7.94
C LEU A 213 -4.23 -29.88 7.49
N VAL A 214 -4.09 -29.39 6.25
CA VAL A 214 -4.88 -28.24 5.77
C VAL A 214 -6.38 -28.54 5.78
N ARG A 215 -6.80 -29.77 5.42
CA ARG A 215 -8.21 -30.16 5.45
C ARG A 215 -8.75 -30.38 6.87
N GLY A 216 -7.88 -30.73 7.82
CA GLY A 216 -8.25 -31.02 9.21
C GLY A 216 -8.03 -29.85 10.17
N ASP A 217 -7.34 -28.80 9.74
CA ASP A 217 -6.99 -27.66 10.59
C ASP A 217 -8.23 -26.81 10.87
N ARG A 218 -8.60 -26.74 12.15
CA ARG A 218 -9.71 -25.91 12.63
C ARG A 218 -9.55 -24.44 12.25
N PHE A 219 -8.31 -23.94 12.15
CA PHE A 219 -8.03 -22.55 11.82
C PHE A 219 -8.42 -22.22 10.39
N TYR A 220 -8.24 -23.15 9.45
CA TYR A 220 -8.57 -22.96 8.04
C TYR A 220 -10.00 -23.39 7.67
N THR A 221 -10.64 -24.22 8.50
CA THR A 221 -11.95 -24.80 8.16
C THR A 221 -13.12 -24.12 8.88
N SER A 222 -13.05 -23.94 10.20
CA SER A 222 -14.18 -23.46 11.00
C SER A 222 -13.93 -22.11 11.69
N ALA A 223 -12.67 -21.76 11.97
CA ALA A 223 -12.33 -20.50 12.62
C ALA A 223 -11.95 -19.37 11.64
N TYR A 224 -11.70 -19.68 10.36
CA TYR A 224 -11.41 -18.65 9.34
C TYR A 224 -12.69 -17.94 8.89
N THR A 225 -13.30 -17.16 9.78
CA THR A 225 -14.53 -16.41 9.51
C THR A 225 -14.41 -14.97 10.01
N PRO A 226 -15.14 -14.01 9.41
CA PRO A 226 -15.17 -12.63 9.89
C PRO A 226 -15.65 -12.51 11.35
N THR A 227 -16.42 -13.45 11.87
CA THR A 227 -16.82 -13.47 13.29
C THR A 227 -15.62 -13.63 14.23
N HIS A 228 -14.64 -14.46 13.88
CA HIS A 228 -13.45 -14.70 14.70
C HIS A 228 -12.28 -13.76 14.38
N LEU A 229 -12.20 -13.25 13.14
CA LEU A 229 -11.08 -12.43 12.67
C LEU A 229 -11.42 -10.95 12.49
N THR A 230 -12.70 -10.54 12.64
CA THR A 230 -13.28 -9.30 12.07
C THR A 230 -13.27 -9.29 10.54
N ASN A 231 -14.09 -8.44 9.91
CA ASN A 231 -14.02 -8.22 8.45
C ASN A 231 -12.61 -7.79 8.02
N PHE A 232 -11.99 -6.89 8.79
CA PHE A 232 -10.64 -6.40 8.54
C PHE A 232 -9.59 -7.52 8.59
N GLY A 233 -9.54 -8.29 9.68
CA GLY A 233 -8.54 -9.35 9.84
C GLY A 233 -8.73 -10.49 8.83
N PHE A 234 -9.98 -10.82 8.49
CA PHE A 234 -10.30 -11.77 7.43
C PHE A 234 -9.79 -11.29 6.05
N SER A 235 -10.06 -10.03 5.69
CA SER A 235 -9.59 -9.42 4.43
C SER A 235 -8.06 -9.32 4.39
N GLU A 236 -7.43 -8.94 5.51
CA GLU A 236 -5.98 -8.77 5.59
C GLU A 236 -5.22 -10.09 5.40
N ALA A 237 -5.71 -11.17 6.00
CA ALA A 237 -5.11 -12.50 5.89
C ALA A 237 -5.42 -13.21 4.56
N SER A 238 -6.45 -12.77 3.83
CA SER A 238 -6.90 -13.44 2.61
C SER A 238 -5.86 -13.44 1.48
N SER A 239 -5.84 -14.51 0.68
CA SER A 239 -5.02 -14.61 -0.53
C SER A 239 -5.68 -13.91 -1.72
N ASP A 240 -4.88 -13.36 -2.64
CA ASP A 240 -5.35 -12.84 -3.92
C ASP A 240 -4.69 -13.65 -5.05
N LEU A 241 -5.48 -14.40 -5.82
CA LEU A 241 -4.97 -15.25 -6.89
C LEU A 241 -4.34 -14.46 -8.05
N SER A 242 -4.64 -13.16 -8.17
CA SER A 242 -4.02 -12.28 -9.16
C SER A 242 -2.59 -11.86 -8.76
N ILE A 243 -2.23 -12.01 -7.49
CA ILE A 243 -0.92 -11.66 -6.92
C ILE A 243 -0.19 -12.94 -6.54
N ASP A 244 0.93 -13.20 -7.20
CA ASP A 244 1.79 -14.36 -6.94
C ASP A 244 1.04 -15.71 -6.86
N ASN A 245 -0.08 -15.83 -7.58
CA ASN A 245 -0.98 -16.99 -7.56
C ASN A 245 -1.54 -17.31 -6.16
N GLY A 246 -1.79 -16.30 -5.33
CA GLY A 246 -2.36 -16.44 -3.99
C GLY A 246 -1.33 -16.55 -2.86
N CYS A 247 -0.03 -16.41 -3.17
CA CYS A 247 1.00 -16.38 -2.14
C CYS A 247 0.88 -15.12 -1.27
N VAL A 248 1.18 -15.25 0.02
CA VAL A 248 1.04 -14.16 1.00
C VAL A 248 2.34 -13.84 1.76
N PHE A 249 3.49 -14.39 1.34
CA PHE A 249 4.79 -14.11 1.98
C PHE A 249 5.10 -12.62 2.04
N TYR A 250 4.83 -11.89 0.95
CA TYR A 250 5.10 -10.46 0.87
C TYR A 250 4.38 -9.68 1.98
N LYS A 251 3.17 -10.10 2.37
CA LYS A 251 2.44 -9.48 3.49
C LYS A 251 3.18 -9.65 4.80
N LEU A 252 3.73 -10.83 5.07
CA LEU A 252 4.46 -11.10 6.31
C LEU A 252 5.72 -10.23 6.41
N PHE A 253 6.52 -10.21 5.34
CA PHE A 253 7.75 -9.40 5.28
C PHE A 253 7.44 -7.90 5.40
N LEU A 254 6.49 -7.40 4.61
CA LEU A 254 6.19 -5.98 4.55
C LEU A 254 5.38 -5.47 5.76
N ARG A 255 4.72 -6.35 6.52
CA ARG A 255 4.13 -5.99 7.82
C ARG A 255 5.18 -6.00 8.94
N ALA A 256 6.10 -6.96 8.93
CA ALA A 256 7.13 -7.08 9.97
C ALA A 256 8.28 -6.08 9.78
N LEU A 257 8.71 -5.86 8.54
CA LEU A 257 9.90 -5.07 8.17
C LEU A 257 9.55 -4.07 7.04
N PRO A 258 8.53 -3.19 7.23
CA PRO A 258 7.96 -2.33 6.19
C PRO A 258 8.95 -1.37 5.52
N ARG A 259 10.10 -1.09 6.17
CA ARG A 259 11.12 -0.14 5.70
C ARG A 259 12.35 -0.81 5.13
N SER A 260 12.46 -2.13 5.22
CA SER A 260 13.64 -2.87 4.81
C SER A 260 13.53 -3.42 3.38
N TYR A 261 12.32 -3.49 2.84
CA TYR A 261 12.03 -4.04 1.52
C TYR A 261 11.20 -3.07 0.70
N ASP A 262 11.56 -2.89 -0.57
CA ASP A 262 10.67 -2.28 -1.55
C ASP A 262 9.41 -3.15 -1.70
N PRO A 263 8.19 -2.58 -1.75
CA PRO A 263 6.97 -3.37 -1.90
C PRO A 263 6.91 -4.28 -3.12
N ALA A 264 7.67 -3.98 -4.18
CA ALA A 264 7.78 -4.81 -5.39
C ALA A 264 9.00 -5.75 -5.35
N SER A 265 9.74 -5.82 -4.25
CA SER A 265 10.96 -6.61 -4.14
C SER A 265 10.69 -8.10 -4.34
N VAL A 266 11.41 -8.72 -5.28
CA VAL A 266 11.32 -10.16 -5.53
C VAL A 266 11.65 -10.98 -4.27
N TYR A 267 12.46 -10.42 -3.36
CA TYR A 267 12.82 -11.06 -2.09
C TYR A 267 11.63 -11.27 -1.16
N VAL A 268 10.60 -10.42 -1.21
CA VAL A 268 9.40 -10.59 -0.38
C VAL A 268 8.31 -11.39 -1.08
N HIS A 269 8.25 -11.33 -2.40
CA HIS A 269 7.27 -12.05 -3.21
C HIS A 269 7.64 -13.52 -3.41
N TYR A 270 8.94 -13.82 -3.58
CA TYR A 270 9.47 -15.17 -3.80
C TYR A 270 10.67 -15.49 -2.88
N PRO A 271 10.51 -15.42 -1.54
CA PRO A 271 11.62 -15.62 -0.60
C PRO A 271 12.19 -17.05 -0.61
N MET A 272 11.48 -18.03 -1.17
CA MET A 272 11.92 -19.43 -1.19
C MET A 272 12.71 -19.79 -2.45
N THR A 273 13.19 -18.78 -3.19
CA THR A 273 13.96 -18.95 -4.41
C THR A 273 15.02 -17.87 -4.53
N VAL A 274 16.22 -18.25 -4.97
CA VAL A 274 17.32 -17.30 -5.18
C VAL A 274 16.92 -16.29 -6.28
N PRO A 275 16.98 -14.97 -6.02
CA PRO A 275 16.55 -13.94 -6.97
C PRO A 275 17.34 -13.89 -8.27
N HIS A 276 18.64 -14.11 -8.17
CA HIS A 276 19.62 -13.94 -9.25
C HIS A 276 20.35 -15.25 -9.57
N GLY A 277 21.23 -15.19 -10.58
CA GLY A 277 22.02 -16.34 -11.02
C GLY A 277 21.29 -17.20 -12.03
N GLN A 278 22.02 -18.12 -12.64
CA GLN A 278 21.46 -19.04 -13.64
C GLN A 278 20.37 -19.90 -13.00
N ASN A 279 19.20 -19.96 -13.64
CA ASN A 279 18.01 -20.65 -13.16
C ASN A 279 17.35 -20.02 -11.92
N GLY A 280 17.70 -18.76 -11.58
CA GLY A 280 17.09 -18.01 -10.47
C GLY A 280 15.68 -17.52 -10.78
N MET A 281 15.08 -16.82 -9.82
CA MET A 281 13.70 -16.32 -9.95
C MET A 281 13.55 -15.28 -11.06
N ARG A 282 14.60 -14.49 -11.32
CA ARG A 282 14.61 -13.58 -12.47
C ARG A 282 14.38 -14.30 -13.79
N ASP A 283 15.14 -15.35 -14.08
CA ASP A 283 15.00 -16.15 -15.30
C ASP A 283 13.58 -16.75 -15.41
N ALA A 284 13.04 -17.26 -14.30
CA ALA A 284 11.68 -17.78 -14.26
C ALA A 284 10.62 -16.71 -14.61
N LEU A 285 10.73 -15.52 -14.03
CA LEU A 285 9.80 -14.43 -14.27
C LEU A 285 9.96 -13.79 -15.66
N GLU A 286 11.18 -13.77 -16.21
CA GLU A 286 11.44 -13.33 -17.59
C GLU A 286 10.78 -14.29 -18.59
N ASN A 287 10.95 -15.60 -18.40
CA ASN A 287 10.29 -16.62 -19.22
C ASN A 287 8.75 -16.55 -19.17
N LEU A 288 8.19 -16.07 -18.05
CA LEU A 288 6.75 -15.86 -17.89
C LEU A 288 6.27 -14.47 -18.36
N GLY A 289 7.17 -13.59 -18.82
CA GLY A 289 6.83 -12.21 -19.21
C GLY A 289 6.32 -11.36 -18.04
N LYS A 290 6.80 -11.63 -16.82
CA LYS A 290 6.36 -10.97 -15.57
C LYS A 290 7.47 -10.21 -14.85
N ALA A 291 8.74 -10.37 -15.23
CA ALA A 291 9.87 -9.74 -14.53
C ALA A 291 9.74 -8.21 -14.36
N GLN A 292 9.18 -7.51 -15.35
CA GLN A 292 8.95 -6.06 -15.32
C GLN A 292 8.00 -5.58 -14.19
N LYS A 293 7.29 -6.50 -13.54
CA LYS A 293 6.42 -6.18 -12.41
C LYS A 293 7.20 -6.05 -11.10
N TYR A 294 8.37 -6.68 -11.00
CA TYR A 294 9.10 -6.84 -9.75
C TYR A 294 10.41 -6.03 -9.76
N ASN A 295 10.85 -5.65 -8.55
CA ASN A 295 12.16 -5.09 -8.30
C ASN A 295 13.14 -6.21 -7.91
N PHE A 296 14.25 -6.31 -8.62
CA PHE A 296 15.30 -7.31 -8.35
C PHE A 296 16.49 -6.71 -7.59
N ASP A 297 16.47 -5.43 -7.24
CA ASP A 297 17.53 -4.82 -6.44
C ASP A 297 17.59 -5.48 -5.06
N ARG A 298 18.82 -5.68 -4.57
CA ARG A 298 19.02 -6.20 -3.22
C ARG A 298 18.39 -5.22 -2.20
N PRO A 299 17.58 -5.71 -1.23
CA PRO A 299 16.86 -4.87 -0.29
C PRO A 299 17.76 -3.89 0.48
N GLN A 300 17.25 -2.68 0.70
CA GLN A 300 17.93 -1.61 1.42
C GLN A 300 16.97 -0.96 2.42
N THR A 301 17.48 -0.62 3.60
CA THR A 301 16.71 0.11 4.60
C THR A 301 16.44 1.53 4.15
N THR A 302 15.17 1.92 4.18
CA THR A 302 14.72 3.29 3.93
C THR A 302 14.68 4.08 5.23
N LYS A 303 15.22 5.30 5.21
CA LYS A 303 15.14 6.22 6.35
C LYS A 303 13.73 6.76 6.52
N GLU A 304 13.34 7.00 7.77
CA GLU A 304 12.15 7.80 8.09
C GLU A 304 12.27 9.22 7.53
N PRO A 305 11.15 9.81 7.07
CA PRO A 305 11.15 11.21 6.72
C PRO A 305 11.34 12.06 7.99
N THR A 306 12.06 13.17 7.86
CA THR A 306 11.98 14.23 8.87
C THR A 306 10.60 14.89 8.77
N VAL A 307 9.83 14.90 9.85
CA VAL A 307 8.51 15.54 9.88
C VAL A 307 8.67 16.96 10.42
N VAL A 308 8.07 17.93 9.72
CA VAL A 308 8.02 19.34 10.16
C VAL A 308 6.59 19.78 10.40
N PHE A 309 6.40 20.61 11.43
CA PHE A 309 5.08 20.93 11.99
C PHE A 309 4.73 22.42 11.92
N SER A 310 5.69 23.36 12.01
CA SER A 310 5.36 24.79 12.00
C SER A 310 4.91 25.28 10.64
N TYR A 311 4.12 26.36 10.64
CA TYR A 311 3.68 27.00 9.40
C TYR A 311 4.85 27.58 8.61
N ASP A 312 5.82 28.20 9.28
CA ASP A 312 7.03 28.73 8.65
C ASP A 312 7.88 27.64 8.01
N ALA A 313 8.10 26.52 8.72
CA ALA A 313 8.84 25.37 8.17
C ALA A 313 8.11 24.76 6.97
N ALA A 314 6.77 24.69 7.03
CA ALA A 314 5.94 24.24 5.92
C ALA A 314 6.13 25.11 4.66
N LEU A 315 6.10 26.44 4.81
CA LEU A 315 6.35 27.37 3.70
C LEU A 315 7.76 27.21 3.15
N LYS A 316 8.78 27.21 4.01
CA LYS A 316 10.19 27.08 3.61
C LYS A 316 10.44 25.82 2.77
N VAL A 317 9.82 24.69 3.14
CA VAL A 317 9.91 23.44 2.38
C VAL A 317 9.14 23.51 1.06
N MET A 318 7.94 24.08 1.04
CA MET A 318 7.09 24.07 -0.16
C MET A 318 7.46 25.13 -1.21
N GLU A 319 8.06 26.25 -0.81
CA GLU A 319 8.44 27.34 -1.71
C GLU A 319 9.76 27.07 -2.44
N ASN A 320 10.70 26.39 -1.80
CA ASN A 320 12.03 26.14 -2.34
C ASN A 320 12.08 24.87 -3.20
N LYS A 321 11.59 24.98 -4.44
CA LYS A 321 11.60 23.87 -5.42
C LYS A 321 13.00 23.44 -5.87
N ASP A 322 14.02 24.28 -5.70
CA ASP A 322 15.40 23.96 -6.13
C ASP A 322 16.08 22.98 -5.18
N LEU A 323 15.71 23.04 -3.89
CA LEU A 323 16.25 22.16 -2.85
C LEU A 323 15.31 20.99 -2.53
N PHE A 324 13.99 21.24 -2.47
CA PHE A 324 12.98 20.26 -2.07
C PHE A 324 12.17 19.80 -3.28
N HIS A 325 12.57 18.68 -3.86
CA HIS A 325 11.95 18.12 -5.06
C HIS A 325 10.72 17.24 -4.74
N VAL A 326 9.78 17.18 -5.68
CA VAL A 326 8.57 16.35 -5.57
C VAL A 326 8.87 14.84 -5.67
N THR A 327 8.22 14.01 -4.85
CA THR A 327 8.49 12.56 -4.78
C THR A 327 7.70 11.71 -5.80
N TRP A 328 6.82 12.33 -6.58
CA TRP A 328 5.75 11.64 -7.31
C TRP A 328 6.15 11.11 -8.69
N GLY A 329 7.28 11.54 -9.24
CA GLY A 329 7.68 11.27 -10.63
C GLY A 329 7.74 9.79 -11.01
N LYS A 330 8.32 8.94 -10.14
CA LYS A 330 8.41 7.49 -10.41
C LYS A 330 7.04 6.82 -10.49
N ALA A 331 6.09 7.23 -9.64
CA ALA A 331 4.73 6.70 -9.67
C ALA A 331 3.98 7.16 -10.93
N MET A 332 4.13 8.44 -11.30
CA MET A 332 3.55 8.99 -12.53
C MET A 332 4.05 8.26 -13.77
N GLU A 333 5.37 8.09 -13.90
CA GLU A 333 5.98 7.37 -15.01
C GLU A 333 5.55 5.90 -15.05
N PHE A 334 5.45 5.24 -13.89
CA PHE A 334 4.99 3.86 -13.82
C PHE A 334 3.56 3.69 -14.32
N LEU A 335 2.66 4.63 -13.99
CA LEU A 335 1.25 4.58 -14.38
C LEU A 335 1.02 5.00 -15.84
N MET A 336 1.71 6.06 -16.30
CA MET A 336 1.41 6.75 -17.55
C MET A 336 2.43 6.48 -18.66
N GLY A 337 3.59 5.89 -18.35
CA GLY A 337 4.70 5.71 -19.29
C GLY A 337 5.72 6.85 -19.27
N PRO A 338 6.74 6.80 -20.14
CA PRO A 338 7.85 7.76 -20.18
C PRO A 338 7.42 9.23 -20.29
N GLU A 339 6.33 9.51 -21.02
CA GLU A 339 5.75 10.83 -21.23
C GLU A 339 5.27 11.45 -19.91
N GLY A 340 4.86 10.61 -18.95
CA GLY A 340 4.43 11.03 -17.62
C GLY A 340 5.51 11.77 -16.82
N ARG A 341 6.79 11.60 -17.15
CA ARG A 341 7.90 12.34 -16.52
C ARG A 341 7.79 13.86 -16.71
N GLY A 342 7.17 14.30 -17.81
CA GLY A 342 6.97 15.71 -18.14
C GLY A 342 5.82 16.37 -17.41
N PHE A 343 4.97 15.59 -16.71
CA PHE A 343 3.78 16.14 -16.04
C PHE A 343 4.16 17.12 -14.92
N MET A 344 3.36 18.17 -14.73
CA MET A 344 3.69 19.29 -13.82
C MET A 344 3.98 18.92 -12.36
N LEU A 345 3.55 17.73 -11.89
CA LEU A 345 3.83 17.22 -10.54
C LEU A 345 4.81 16.04 -10.55
N ALA A 346 5.33 15.63 -11.70
CA ALA A 346 6.28 14.51 -11.81
C ALA A 346 7.74 14.92 -11.54
N GLY A 347 8.04 16.22 -11.48
CA GLY A 347 9.37 16.75 -11.23
C GLY A 347 9.37 18.28 -11.16
N ASP A 348 10.57 18.84 -10.96
CA ASP A 348 10.77 20.26 -10.69
C ASP A 348 11.48 20.99 -11.85
N GLY A 349 11.66 20.32 -13.01
CA GLY A 349 12.41 20.84 -14.16
C GLY A 349 11.55 21.60 -15.18
N ASP A 350 12.21 22.09 -16.24
CA ASP A 350 11.59 22.92 -17.29
C ASP A 350 10.39 22.25 -17.98
N ALA A 351 10.45 20.94 -18.21
CA ALA A 351 9.35 20.20 -18.82
C ALA A 351 8.09 20.24 -17.93
N ASN A 352 8.26 20.08 -16.62
CA ASN A 352 7.19 20.11 -15.63
C ASN A 352 6.58 21.51 -15.53
N GLU A 353 7.41 22.57 -15.55
CA GLU A 353 6.94 23.94 -15.56
C GLU A 353 6.18 24.29 -16.85
N LYS A 354 6.62 23.80 -18.02
CA LYS A 354 5.89 23.95 -19.29
C LYS A 354 4.54 23.24 -19.25
N SER A 355 4.48 22.00 -18.74
CA SER A 355 3.23 21.28 -18.53
C SER A 355 2.26 22.08 -17.64
N ARG A 356 2.77 22.67 -16.56
CA ARG A 356 1.96 23.51 -15.66
C ARG A 356 1.35 24.71 -16.38
N LYS A 357 2.18 25.49 -17.09
CA LYS A 357 1.74 26.68 -17.82
C LYS A 357 0.74 26.34 -18.93
N LEU A 358 0.97 25.23 -19.62
CA LEU A 358 0.07 24.70 -20.65
C LEU A 358 -1.31 24.41 -20.06
N MET A 359 -1.37 23.64 -18.97
CA MET A 359 -2.63 23.30 -18.32
C MET A 359 -3.31 24.51 -17.66
N GLU A 360 -2.55 25.42 -17.04
CA GLU A 360 -3.13 26.63 -16.45
C GLU A 360 -3.87 27.46 -17.51
N LYS A 361 -3.25 27.68 -18.67
CA LYS A 361 -3.84 28.43 -19.77
C LYS A 361 -5.07 27.74 -20.38
N ALA A 362 -5.10 26.41 -20.37
CA ALA A 362 -6.22 25.64 -20.90
C ALA A 362 -7.42 25.60 -19.94
N ILE A 363 -7.18 25.58 -18.62
CA ILE A 363 -8.23 25.53 -17.60
C ILE A 363 -8.85 26.91 -17.36
N TYR A 364 -8.05 27.98 -17.32
CA TYR A 364 -8.53 29.33 -17.03
C TYR A 364 -8.65 30.17 -18.31
N LEU A 365 -9.85 30.19 -18.89
CA LEU A 365 -10.13 31.00 -20.10
C LEU A 365 -10.13 32.51 -19.80
N ASP A 366 -10.11 33.30 -20.88
CA ASP A 366 -10.21 34.78 -20.87
C ASP A 366 -9.08 35.54 -20.15
N GLY A 367 -7.91 34.92 -19.98
CA GLY A 367 -6.74 35.53 -19.34
C GLY A 367 -6.83 35.60 -17.81
N SER A 368 -7.83 34.94 -17.22
CA SER A 368 -7.89 34.70 -15.78
C SER A 368 -6.72 33.80 -15.33
N SER A 369 -6.26 33.97 -14.09
CA SER A 369 -5.17 33.16 -13.52
C SER A 369 -5.50 32.78 -12.10
N ARG A 370 -4.97 31.63 -11.68
CA ARG A 370 -5.10 31.12 -10.31
C ARG A 370 -4.62 32.08 -9.23
N ASN A 371 -3.71 33.00 -9.57
CA ASN A 371 -3.09 33.92 -8.61
C ASN A 371 -3.96 35.17 -8.34
N GLN A 372 -4.97 35.46 -9.17
CA GLN A 372 -5.84 36.64 -9.01
C GLN A 372 -7.30 36.33 -9.41
N PRO A 373 -7.99 35.42 -8.72
CA PRO A 373 -9.40 35.16 -9.02
C PRO A 373 -10.27 36.33 -8.55
N LYS A 374 -11.12 36.87 -9.43
CA LYS A 374 -12.14 37.88 -9.13
C LYS A 374 -13.46 37.26 -8.65
N GLY A 375 -13.63 35.95 -8.84
CA GLY A 375 -14.82 35.18 -8.42
C GLY A 375 -16.01 35.28 -9.38
N ASN A 376 -15.97 36.21 -10.34
CA ASN A 376 -17.01 36.45 -11.35
C ASN A 376 -16.54 36.11 -12.77
N GLU A 377 -15.41 35.41 -12.92
CA GLU A 377 -14.97 34.89 -14.20
C GLU A 377 -15.99 33.89 -14.73
N LYS A 378 -16.24 33.93 -16.05
CA LYS A 378 -17.16 33.00 -16.72
C LYS A 378 -16.90 31.55 -16.34
N TRP A 379 -15.63 31.17 -16.23
CA TRP A 379 -15.22 29.83 -15.78
C TRP A 379 -15.70 29.50 -14.37
N LEU A 380 -15.47 30.37 -13.38
CA LEU A 380 -15.86 30.09 -11.99
C LEU A 380 -17.38 30.09 -11.82
N VAL A 381 -18.10 30.92 -12.59
CA VAL A 381 -19.57 30.89 -12.64
C VAL A 381 -20.07 29.56 -13.20
N ALA A 382 -19.53 29.09 -14.34
CA ALA A 382 -19.90 27.80 -14.92
C ALA A 382 -19.59 26.62 -13.98
N VAL A 383 -18.47 26.68 -13.25
CA VAL A 383 -18.14 25.71 -12.20
C VAL A 383 -19.20 25.74 -11.10
N LYS A 384 -19.55 26.93 -10.58
CA LYS A 384 -20.58 27.07 -9.54
C LYS A 384 -21.91 26.46 -9.98
N GLU A 385 -22.39 26.82 -11.16
CA GLU A 385 -23.65 26.32 -11.73
C GLU A 385 -23.64 24.80 -11.92
N PHE A 386 -22.54 24.25 -12.47
CA PHE A 386 -22.40 22.81 -12.62
C PHE A 386 -22.49 22.08 -11.28
N TYR A 387 -21.70 22.52 -10.29
CA TYR A 387 -21.65 21.87 -8.99
C TYR A 387 -22.98 21.99 -8.25
N GLU A 388 -23.69 23.12 -8.36
CA GLU A 388 -25.04 23.27 -7.79
C GLU A 388 -26.02 22.30 -8.45
N HIS A 389 -26.11 22.33 -9.77
CA HIS A 389 -27.03 21.49 -10.54
C HIS A 389 -26.76 19.99 -10.33
N MET A 390 -25.50 19.57 -10.44
CA MET A 390 -25.13 18.15 -10.32
C MET A 390 -25.33 17.63 -8.89
N THR A 391 -25.00 18.41 -7.87
CA THR A 391 -25.25 18.02 -6.46
C THR A 391 -26.74 17.82 -6.21
N ILE A 392 -27.59 18.73 -6.70
CA ILE A 392 -29.05 18.63 -6.59
C ILE A 392 -29.58 17.42 -7.35
N SER A 393 -29.13 17.21 -8.59
CA SER A 393 -29.54 16.09 -9.43
C SER A 393 -29.23 14.75 -8.77
N LEU A 394 -28.00 14.57 -8.27
CA LEU A 394 -27.60 13.36 -7.57
C LEU A 394 -28.32 13.18 -6.24
N LEU A 395 -28.57 14.25 -5.47
CA LEU A 395 -29.44 14.15 -4.27
C LEU A 395 -30.83 13.62 -4.62
N LYS A 396 -31.45 14.14 -5.69
CA LYS A 396 -32.78 13.69 -6.14
C LYS A 396 -32.75 12.24 -6.63
N GLU A 397 -31.71 11.85 -7.36
CA GLU A 397 -31.59 10.50 -7.93
C GLU A 397 -31.25 9.45 -6.87
N LYS A 398 -30.30 9.75 -5.98
CA LYS A 398 -29.68 8.77 -5.09
C LYS A 398 -30.32 8.73 -3.69
N SER A 399 -31.17 9.70 -3.35
CA SER A 399 -31.91 9.65 -2.09
C SER A 399 -33.07 8.66 -2.16
N HIS A 400 -33.25 7.88 -1.09
CA HIS A 400 -34.34 6.94 -0.96
C HIS A 400 -35.26 7.31 0.20
N LYS A 401 -36.57 7.29 -0.05
CA LYS A 401 -37.56 7.61 0.98
C LYS A 401 -37.83 6.40 1.86
N LEU A 402 -37.52 6.52 3.15
CA LEU A 402 -37.88 5.54 4.19
C LEU A 402 -38.78 6.24 5.21
N GLY A 403 -40.05 5.87 5.21
CA GLY A 403 -41.08 6.54 6.01
C GLY A 403 -41.25 8.01 5.61
N ARG A 404 -40.99 8.93 6.55
CA ARG A 404 -41.12 10.39 6.36
C ARG A 404 -39.80 11.11 6.06
N THR A 405 -38.71 10.36 5.96
CA THR A 405 -37.36 10.91 5.77
C THR A 405 -36.74 10.35 4.50
N ASN A 406 -35.93 11.16 3.82
CA ASN A 406 -35.05 10.70 2.75
C ASN A 406 -33.71 10.27 3.34
N HIS A 407 -33.09 9.26 2.77
CA HIS A 407 -31.83 8.65 3.20
C HIS A 407 -30.87 8.61 2.02
N VAL A 408 -29.60 8.97 2.26
CA VAL A 408 -28.56 8.97 1.22
C VAL A 408 -27.17 8.86 1.87
N ASP A 409 -26.21 8.26 1.18
CA ASP A 409 -24.79 8.41 1.53
C ASP A 409 -24.23 9.67 0.84
N ILE A 410 -24.08 10.76 1.60
CA ILE A 410 -23.67 12.04 0.99
C ILE A 410 -22.23 12.06 0.52
N LEU A 411 -21.38 11.13 0.95
CA LEU A 411 -20.00 11.05 0.46
C LEU A 411 -19.93 10.13 -0.75
N ARG A 412 -20.41 8.90 -0.62
CA ARG A 412 -20.32 7.89 -1.68
C ARG A 412 -21.16 8.27 -2.89
N ASP A 413 -22.42 8.62 -2.69
CA ASP A 413 -23.40 8.69 -3.77
C ASP A 413 -23.56 10.11 -4.33
N VAL A 414 -23.13 11.13 -3.59
CA VAL A 414 -23.24 12.55 -4.00
C VAL A 414 -21.87 13.19 -4.08
N GLY A 415 -21.18 13.40 -2.95
CA GLY A 415 -19.95 14.18 -2.87
C GLY A 415 -18.88 13.73 -3.86
N ASN A 416 -18.52 12.45 -3.80
CA ASN A 416 -17.54 11.86 -4.71
C ASN A 416 -18.02 11.88 -6.18
N MET A 417 -19.30 11.59 -6.42
CA MET A 417 -19.85 11.45 -7.77
C MET A 417 -19.95 12.78 -8.51
N VAL A 418 -20.24 13.90 -7.83
CA VAL A 418 -20.22 15.23 -8.46
C VAL A 418 -18.88 15.51 -9.13
N HIS A 419 -17.77 15.17 -8.46
CA HIS A 419 -16.43 15.33 -9.02
C HIS A 419 -16.14 14.37 -10.19
N VAL A 420 -16.70 13.15 -10.16
CA VAL A 420 -16.60 12.19 -11.26
C VAL A 420 -17.27 12.76 -12.52
N HIS A 421 -18.48 13.29 -12.39
CA HIS A 421 -19.19 13.93 -13.51
C HIS A 421 -18.44 15.16 -14.02
N PHE A 422 -17.97 16.03 -13.11
CA PHE A 422 -17.20 17.21 -13.51
C PHE A 422 -15.94 16.83 -14.30
N CYS A 423 -15.17 15.85 -13.80
CA CYS A 423 -13.98 15.35 -14.47
C CYS A 423 -14.31 14.68 -15.82
N ALA A 424 -15.43 13.96 -15.90
CA ALA A 424 -15.86 13.31 -17.12
C ALA A 424 -16.26 14.32 -18.20
N GLU A 425 -16.99 15.38 -17.85
CA GLU A 425 -17.34 16.46 -18.78
C GLU A 425 -16.09 17.22 -19.23
N LEU A 426 -15.21 17.57 -18.28
CA LEU A 426 -14.03 18.38 -18.57
C LEU A 426 -13.01 17.66 -19.48
N PHE A 427 -12.83 16.35 -19.32
CA PHE A 427 -11.88 15.57 -20.12
C PHE A 427 -12.55 14.61 -21.12
N CYS A 428 -13.85 14.77 -21.35
CA CYS A 428 -14.67 13.92 -22.22
C CYS A 428 -14.56 12.42 -21.91
N LEU A 429 -14.47 12.03 -20.63
CA LEU A 429 -14.31 10.63 -20.23
C LEU A 429 -15.60 9.83 -20.50
N PRO A 430 -15.52 8.50 -20.76
CA PRO A 430 -16.65 7.70 -21.24
C PRO A 430 -17.60 7.26 -20.11
N LEU A 431 -18.10 8.23 -19.35
CA LEU A 431 -19.00 7.98 -18.24
C LEU A 431 -20.37 7.55 -18.75
N LYS A 432 -20.87 6.43 -18.24
CA LYS A 432 -22.20 5.92 -18.55
C LYS A 432 -23.24 6.69 -17.74
N THR A 433 -24.07 7.45 -18.44
CA THR A 433 -25.17 8.24 -17.85
C THR A 433 -26.50 7.86 -18.50
N LYS A 434 -27.61 8.42 -18.00
CA LYS A 434 -28.93 8.25 -18.64
C LYS A 434 -28.95 8.86 -20.05
N ASP A 435 -28.29 9.99 -20.23
CA ASP A 435 -28.20 10.70 -21.50
C ASP A 435 -27.16 10.08 -22.45
N PHE A 436 -26.18 9.36 -21.91
CA PHE A 436 -25.18 8.61 -22.65
C PHE A 436 -25.12 7.13 -22.22
N PRO A 437 -26.13 6.30 -22.57
CA PRO A 437 -26.23 4.92 -22.12
C PRO A 437 -25.16 3.99 -22.73
N ARG A 438 -24.46 4.45 -23.77
CA ARG A 438 -23.32 3.76 -24.40
C ARG A 438 -21.97 4.05 -23.73
N GLY A 439 -21.95 4.81 -22.64
CA GLY A 439 -20.73 4.99 -21.84
C GLY A 439 -20.18 3.64 -21.33
N ILE A 440 -18.87 3.59 -21.18
CA ILE A 440 -18.12 2.35 -20.90
C ILE A 440 -18.00 2.11 -19.40
N LEU A 441 -17.86 3.18 -18.62
CA LEU A 441 -17.60 3.13 -17.18
C LEU A 441 -18.79 3.65 -16.40
N THR A 442 -19.18 2.95 -15.34
CA THR A 442 -20.11 3.52 -14.35
C THR A 442 -19.43 4.60 -13.50
N GLU A 443 -20.22 5.41 -12.80
CA GLU A 443 -19.69 6.44 -11.88
C GLU A 443 -18.72 5.83 -10.86
N GLN A 444 -19.10 4.71 -10.24
CA GLN A 444 -18.28 4.03 -9.26
C GLN A 444 -16.99 3.45 -9.86
N GLN A 445 -17.06 2.88 -11.08
CA GLN A 445 -15.87 2.37 -11.74
C GLN A 445 -14.88 3.51 -12.05
N LEU A 446 -15.37 4.62 -12.61
CA LEU A 446 -14.51 5.77 -12.90
C LEU A 446 -13.93 6.38 -11.61
N TYR A 447 -14.73 6.49 -10.55
CA TYR A 447 -14.25 6.92 -9.24
C TYR A 447 -13.11 6.02 -8.73
N MET A 448 -13.29 4.69 -8.73
CA MET A 448 -12.28 3.77 -8.23
C MET A 448 -10.99 3.82 -9.04
N ILE A 449 -11.06 4.03 -10.37
CA ILE A 449 -9.88 4.24 -11.21
C ILE A 449 -9.14 5.52 -10.78
N MET A 450 -9.86 6.64 -10.67
CA MET A 450 -9.26 7.93 -10.29
C MET A 450 -8.70 7.91 -8.87
N ALA A 451 -9.42 7.29 -7.94
CA ALA A 451 -8.96 7.04 -6.58
C ALA A 451 -7.67 6.20 -6.58
N ALA A 452 -7.62 5.06 -7.28
CA ALA A 452 -6.43 4.21 -7.30
C ALA A 452 -5.19 4.94 -7.87
N VAL A 453 -5.37 5.73 -8.95
CA VAL A 453 -4.31 6.59 -9.51
C VAL A 453 -3.83 7.59 -8.47
N PHE A 454 -4.76 8.32 -7.85
CA PHE A 454 -4.43 9.32 -6.84
C PHE A 454 -3.70 8.71 -5.64
N ILE A 455 -4.15 7.55 -5.16
CA ILE A 455 -3.52 6.85 -4.04
C ILE A 455 -2.11 6.41 -4.40
N CYS A 456 -1.91 5.76 -5.55
CA CYS A 456 -0.58 5.37 -6.03
C CYS A 456 0.43 6.53 -6.05
N ILE A 457 -0.04 7.74 -6.38
CA ILE A 457 0.79 8.92 -6.52
C ILE A 457 1.05 9.59 -5.16
N PHE A 458 0.00 9.80 -4.36
CA PHE A 458 0.05 10.70 -3.20
C PHE A 458 -0.05 9.98 -1.84
N PHE A 459 -0.67 8.79 -1.79
CA PHE A 459 -1.04 8.10 -0.54
C PHE A 459 -0.65 6.61 -0.52
N ASP A 460 0.35 6.21 -1.31
CA ASP A 460 0.88 4.85 -1.32
C ASP A 460 1.79 4.62 -0.11
N VAL A 461 1.16 4.50 1.06
CA VAL A 461 1.82 4.47 2.37
C VAL A 461 1.59 3.17 3.15
N ASP A 462 0.88 2.20 2.57
CA ASP A 462 0.68 0.87 3.15
C ASP A 462 1.50 -0.18 2.37
N PRO A 463 2.73 -0.54 2.80
CA PRO A 463 3.66 -1.32 1.98
C PRO A 463 3.08 -2.64 1.45
N PRO A 464 2.40 -3.49 2.26
CA PRO A 464 1.73 -4.69 1.77
C PRO A 464 0.65 -4.45 0.71
N LYS A 465 -0.01 -3.29 0.68
CA LYS A 465 -1.07 -3.00 -0.31
C LYS A 465 -0.52 -2.28 -1.55
N SER A 466 0.70 -1.76 -1.48
CA SER A 466 1.32 -0.98 -2.55
C SER A 466 1.45 -1.75 -3.87
N PHE A 467 1.99 -2.98 -3.83
CA PHE A 467 2.17 -3.79 -5.03
C PHE A 467 0.86 -4.09 -5.79
N PRO A 468 -0.19 -4.68 -5.15
CA PRO A 468 -1.45 -4.92 -5.84
C PRO A 468 -2.12 -3.62 -6.31
N LEU A 469 -2.09 -2.57 -5.50
CA LEU A 469 -2.64 -1.26 -5.86
C LEU A 469 -1.98 -0.72 -7.14
N ARG A 470 -0.65 -0.76 -7.22
CA ARG A 470 0.11 -0.27 -8.38
C ARG A 470 -0.22 -1.04 -9.65
N LEU A 471 -0.27 -2.37 -9.59
CA LEU A 471 -0.60 -3.19 -10.76
C LEU A 471 -2.01 -2.87 -11.27
N GLN A 472 -3.00 -2.86 -10.38
CA GLN A 472 -4.40 -2.56 -10.74
C GLN A 472 -4.56 -1.12 -11.25
N ALA A 473 -3.94 -0.15 -10.59
CA ALA A 473 -3.97 1.25 -11.01
C ALA A 473 -3.31 1.45 -12.38
N ARG A 474 -2.18 0.78 -12.65
CA ARG A 474 -1.50 0.86 -13.95
C ARG A 474 -2.39 0.30 -15.05
N ASP A 475 -2.94 -0.90 -14.87
CA ASP A 475 -3.80 -1.53 -15.87
C ASP A 475 -5.02 -0.65 -16.19
N ALA A 476 -5.65 -0.10 -15.16
CA ALA A 476 -6.77 0.83 -15.31
C ALA A 476 -6.38 2.16 -15.99
N THR A 477 -5.24 2.74 -15.60
CA THR A 477 -4.71 3.99 -16.20
C THR A 477 -4.42 3.80 -17.67
N GLN A 478 -3.80 2.67 -18.02
CA GLN A 478 -3.44 2.34 -19.40
C GLN A 478 -4.70 2.17 -20.27
N GLN A 479 -5.72 1.44 -19.78
CA GLN A 479 -6.97 1.29 -20.52
C GLN A 479 -7.69 2.62 -20.73
N LEU A 480 -7.81 3.43 -19.67
CA LEU A 480 -8.49 4.72 -19.77
C LEU A 480 -7.71 5.71 -20.67
N GLY A 481 -6.38 5.77 -20.54
CA GLY A 481 -5.56 6.66 -21.36
C GLY A 481 -5.58 6.31 -22.84
N GLN A 482 -5.68 5.02 -23.22
CA GLN A 482 -5.89 4.64 -24.63
C GLN A 482 -7.23 5.13 -25.17
N PHE A 483 -8.28 5.14 -24.35
CA PHE A 483 -9.57 5.72 -24.74
C PHE A 483 -9.49 7.24 -24.90
N VAL A 484 -8.87 7.93 -23.94
CA VAL A 484 -8.65 9.39 -24.02
C VAL A 484 -7.80 9.73 -25.25
N LYS A 485 -6.78 8.93 -25.57
CA LYS A 485 -5.97 9.07 -26.79
C LYS A 485 -6.83 9.03 -28.06
N LEU A 486 -7.75 8.08 -28.17
CA LEU A 486 -8.66 8.00 -29.31
C LEU A 486 -9.53 9.26 -29.43
N LEU A 487 -10.05 9.77 -28.31
CA LEU A 487 -10.85 11.01 -28.31
C LEU A 487 -10.04 12.23 -28.74
N VAL A 488 -8.83 12.40 -28.20
CA VAL A 488 -7.94 13.49 -28.58
C VAL A 488 -7.59 13.41 -30.06
N GLN A 489 -7.41 12.20 -30.63
CA GLN A 489 -7.22 12.02 -32.07
C GLN A 489 -8.45 12.45 -32.88
N VAL A 490 -9.66 12.08 -32.44
CA VAL A 490 -10.91 12.50 -33.10
C VAL A 490 -11.03 14.03 -33.11
N ILE A 491 -10.74 14.69 -31.99
CA ILE A 491 -10.76 16.15 -31.88
C ILE A 491 -9.66 16.77 -32.76
N LYS A 492 -8.46 16.18 -32.82
CA LYS A 492 -7.37 16.68 -33.67
C LYS A 492 -7.72 16.67 -35.17
N TYR A 493 -8.38 15.62 -35.67
CA TYR A 493 -8.65 15.46 -37.10
C TYR A 493 -10.04 15.97 -37.52
N GLY A 494 -11.00 16.07 -36.61
CA GLY A 494 -12.38 16.52 -36.87
C GLY A 494 -12.79 17.80 -36.14
N GLY A 495 -11.89 18.41 -35.37
CA GLY A 495 -12.17 19.49 -34.42
C GLY A 495 -12.70 20.77 -35.06
N ASP A 496 -12.28 21.13 -36.27
CA ASP A 496 -12.72 22.36 -36.93
C ASP A 496 -14.24 22.39 -37.19
N LEU A 497 -14.85 21.23 -37.50
CA LEU A 497 -16.31 21.07 -37.65
C LEU A 497 -17.04 21.09 -36.29
N ALA A 498 -16.43 20.50 -35.26
CA ALA A 498 -16.98 20.49 -33.90
C ALA A 498 -16.90 21.89 -33.24
N GLU A 499 -15.80 22.61 -33.42
CA GLU A 499 -15.57 23.94 -32.89
C GLU A 499 -16.44 24.99 -33.61
N TRP A 500 -16.69 24.83 -34.91
CA TRP A 500 -17.68 25.61 -35.66
C TRP A 500 -19.11 25.39 -35.13
N GLY A 501 -19.48 24.15 -34.79
CA GLY A 501 -20.77 23.82 -34.17
C GLY A 501 -20.93 24.38 -32.75
N ILE A 502 -19.87 24.37 -31.95
CA ILE A 502 -19.86 24.97 -30.59
C ILE A 502 -19.99 26.50 -30.64
N LYS A 503 -19.35 27.17 -31.62
CA LYS A 503 -19.45 28.63 -31.82
C LYS A 503 -20.83 29.11 -32.30
N GLN A 504 -21.69 28.22 -32.78
CA GLN A 504 -23.06 28.51 -33.25
C GLN A 504 -24.13 28.24 -32.16
N ALA A 505 -23.77 27.64 -31.03
CA ALA A 505 -24.68 27.39 -29.91
C ALA A 505 -24.81 28.62 -28.99
N ASP A 506 -25.97 28.76 -28.34
CA ASP A 506 -26.44 29.91 -27.54
C ASP A 506 -25.35 30.58 -26.65
N PRO A 507 -25.12 31.91 -26.70
CA PRO A 507 -24.03 32.59 -26.01
C PRO A 507 -24.14 32.67 -24.48
N ILE A 508 -25.26 32.21 -23.88
CA ILE A 508 -25.55 32.49 -22.47
C ILE A 508 -24.94 31.45 -21.52
N THR A 509 -24.69 30.20 -21.94
CA THR A 509 -23.85 29.26 -21.18
C THR A 509 -23.47 28.06 -22.05
N PRO A 510 -22.18 27.88 -22.44
CA PRO A 510 -21.77 26.60 -23.03
C PRO A 510 -21.95 25.50 -21.98
N SER A 511 -22.54 24.35 -22.33
CA SER A 511 -22.53 23.22 -21.41
C SER A 511 -21.08 22.84 -21.07
N LEU A 512 -20.80 22.38 -19.85
CA LEU A 512 -19.43 22.04 -19.44
C LEU A 512 -18.77 21.01 -20.40
N GLY A 513 -19.54 20.15 -21.06
CA GLY A 513 -19.04 19.26 -22.11
C GLY A 513 -18.51 19.97 -23.36
N GLN A 514 -19.06 21.13 -23.74
CA GLN A 514 -18.49 21.98 -24.81
C GLN A 514 -17.16 22.61 -24.37
N TYR A 515 -17.01 22.87 -23.07
CA TYR A 515 -15.75 23.31 -22.48
C TYR A 515 -14.65 22.25 -22.59
N GLY A 516 -14.99 20.97 -22.37
CA GLY A 516 -14.02 19.88 -22.48
C GLY A 516 -13.42 19.73 -23.88
N VAL A 517 -14.26 19.78 -24.92
CA VAL A 517 -13.79 19.78 -26.32
C VAL A 517 -12.93 21.01 -26.60
N HIS A 518 -13.35 22.20 -26.14
CA HIS A 518 -12.58 23.42 -26.31
C HIS A 518 -11.20 23.35 -25.63
N MET A 519 -11.15 22.84 -24.40
CA MET A 519 -9.90 22.68 -23.65
C MET A 519 -8.94 21.73 -24.38
N ILE A 520 -9.41 20.58 -24.85
CA ILE A 520 -8.59 19.64 -25.63
C ILE A 520 -8.09 20.29 -26.93
N SER A 521 -8.94 21.04 -27.65
CA SER A 521 -8.52 21.78 -28.85
C SER A 521 -7.44 22.81 -28.55
N LYS A 522 -7.58 23.59 -27.48
CA LYS A 522 -6.57 24.58 -27.05
C LYS A 522 -5.24 23.92 -26.66
N LEU A 523 -5.32 22.76 -26.02
CA LEU A 523 -4.15 21.97 -25.70
C LEU A 523 -3.45 21.44 -26.97
N LEU A 524 -4.21 21.00 -27.97
CA LEU A 524 -3.69 20.54 -29.28
C LEU A 524 -3.07 21.68 -30.10
N GLU A 525 -3.61 22.90 -30.02
CA GLU A 525 -3.00 24.09 -30.65
C GLU A 525 -1.61 24.37 -30.07
N ALA A 526 -1.44 24.18 -28.76
CA ALA A 526 -0.18 24.44 -28.06
C ALA A 526 0.80 23.26 -28.13
N ASN A 527 0.31 22.02 -28.17
CA ASN A 527 1.10 20.82 -28.37
C ASN A 527 0.36 19.81 -29.27
N PRO A 528 0.74 19.67 -30.56
CA PRO A 528 0.07 18.78 -31.48
C PRO A 528 0.40 17.29 -31.27
N ASN A 529 1.36 16.95 -30.39
CA ASN A 529 1.67 15.56 -30.06
C ASN A 529 0.61 14.99 -29.10
N VAL A 530 -0.16 14.02 -29.60
CA VAL A 530 -1.26 13.41 -28.86
C VAL A 530 -0.75 12.63 -27.65
N ASP A 531 0.33 11.86 -27.77
CA ASP A 531 0.82 11.03 -26.67
C ASP A 531 1.38 11.89 -25.53
N ASP A 532 2.18 12.90 -25.86
CA ASP A 532 2.69 13.87 -24.87
C ASP A 532 1.55 14.59 -24.14
N LEU A 533 0.44 14.87 -24.85
CA LEU A 533 -0.70 15.55 -24.24
C LEU A 533 -1.50 14.62 -23.33
N VAL A 534 -1.85 13.44 -23.80
CA VAL A 534 -2.68 12.47 -23.06
C VAL A 534 -1.95 12.01 -21.81
N TRP A 535 -0.74 11.48 -21.99
CA TRP A 535 0.03 10.84 -20.91
C TRP A 535 0.83 11.84 -20.08
N GLY A 536 1.29 12.94 -20.68
CA GLY A 536 2.08 13.96 -19.99
C GLY A 536 1.26 15.08 -19.35
N ASN A 537 -0.04 15.21 -19.62
CA ASN A 537 -0.84 16.34 -19.12
C ASN A 537 -2.27 15.96 -18.67
N ILE A 538 -3.07 15.35 -19.54
CA ILE A 538 -4.50 15.11 -19.29
C ILE A 538 -4.70 14.06 -18.17
N MET A 539 -4.09 12.89 -18.30
CA MET A 539 -4.32 11.78 -17.36
C MET A 539 -3.92 12.12 -15.93
N GLY A 540 -2.78 12.79 -15.74
CA GLY A 540 -2.34 13.26 -14.42
C GLY A 540 -3.26 14.33 -13.82
N THR A 541 -3.77 15.25 -14.64
CA THR A 541 -4.69 16.29 -14.17
C THR A 541 -6.06 15.69 -13.78
N ALA A 542 -6.59 14.78 -14.60
CA ALA A 542 -7.84 14.07 -14.30
C ALA A 542 -7.72 13.26 -12.99
N GLY A 543 -6.62 12.50 -12.82
CA GLY A 543 -6.36 11.72 -11.61
C GLY A 543 -6.26 12.58 -10.34
N GLY A 544 -5.73 13.79 -10.45
CA GLY A 544 -5.64 14.74 -9.33
C GLY A 544 -6.96 15.40 -8.91
N MET A 545 -7.99 15.37 -9.76
CA MET A 545 -9.20 16.19 -9.60
C MET A 545 -10.27 15.55 -8.71
N VAL A 546 -10.49 14.24 -8.84
CA VAL A 546 -11.65 13.57 -8.24
C VAL A 546 -11.44 13.31 -6.75
N ALA A 547 -10.43 12.50 -6.40
CA ALA A 547 -10.22 12.06 -5.02
C ALA A 547 -9.85 13.21 -4.08
N ASN A 548 -9.04 14.18 -4.53
CA ASN A 548 -8.59 15.28 -3.69
C ASN A 548 -9.73 16.23 -3.25
N GLN A 549 -10.68 16.50 -4.14
CA GLN A 549 -11.82 17.36 -3.80
C GLN A 549 -12.87 16.60 -2.98
N GLY A 550 -13.14 15.34 -3.36
CA GLY A 550 -14.05 14.47 -2.61
C GLY A 550 -13.60 14.26 -1.16
N GLN A 551 -12.30 14.07 -0.92
CA GLN A 551 -11.77 13.94 0.44
C GLN A 551 -11.93 15.21 1.27
N LEU A 552 -11.68 16.39 0.70
CA LEU A 552 -11.80 17.67 1.42
C LEU A 552 -13.27 17.97 1.75
N PHE A 553 -14.18 17.67 0.82
CA PHE A 553 -15.61 17.74 1.07
C PHE A 553 -16.01 16.82 2.22
N GLY A 554 -15.58 15.55 2.18
CA GLY A 554 -15.90 14.56 3.22
C GLY A 554 -15.34 14.93 4.58
N GLN A 555 -14.11 15.45 4.63
CA GLN A 555 -13.48 15.95 5.85
C GLN A 555 -14.21 17.18 6.40
N ALA A 556 -14.64 18.12 5.56
CA ALA A 556 -15.42 19.28 6.02
C ALA A 556 -16.81 18.86 6.54
N MET A 557 -17.49 17.92 5.86
CA MET A 557 -18.78 17.42 6.32
C MET A 557 -18.67 16.64 7.63
N ASP A 558 -17.63 15.81 7.78
CA ASP A 558 -17.34 15.15 9.04
C ASP A 558 -17.12 16.17 10.17
N PHE A 559 -16.36 17.23 9.93
CA PHE A 559 -16.13 18.29 10.93
C PHE A 559 -17.45 18.89 11.46
N PHE A 560 -18.36 19.28 10.57
CA PHE A 560 -19.65 19.86 10.98
C PHE A 560 -20.56 18.85 11.71
N MET A 561 -20.45 17.56 11.37
CA MET A 561 -21.34 16.53 11.90
C MET A 561 -20.83 15.87 13.18
N SER A 562 -19.52 15.71 13.35
CA SER A 562 -18.92 14.92 14.43
C SER A 562 -18.15 15.76 15.45
N SER A 563 -17.65 16.95 15.09
CA SER A 563 -16.88 17.78 16.03
C SER A 563 -17.78 18.70 16.86
N THR A 564 -17.42 18.92 18.12
CA THR A 564 -18.13 19.86 19.00
C THR A 564 -18.06 21.29 18.49
N GLU A 565 -16.94 21.70 17.90
CA GLU A 565 -16.81 23.05 17.35
C GLU A 565 -17.67 23.22 16.09
N GLY A 566 -17.61 22.30 15.13
CA GLY A 566 -18.41 22.34 13.91
C GLY A 566 -19.91 22.35 14.18
N GLN A 567 -20.38 21.54 15.14
CA GLN A 567 -21.80 21.49 15.52
C GLN A 567 -22.33 22.83 16.07
N LYS A 568 -21.50 23.65 16.74
CA LYS A 568 -21.92 24.99 17.21
C LYS A 568 -22.26 25.93 16.06
N HIS A 569 -21.51 25.83 14.95
CA HIS A 569 -21.65 26.71 13.80
C HIS A 569 -22.65 26.20 12.75
N TRP A 570 -23.02 24.92 12.81
CA TRP A 570 -23.92 24.29 11.85
C TRP A 570 -25.24 25.05 11.63
N PRO A 571 -25.96 25.53 12.67
CA PRO A 571 -27.19 26.31 12.45
C PRO A 571 -26.97 27.59 11.64
N THR A 572 -25.86 28.30 11.86
CA THR A 572 -25.50 29.50 11.10
C THR A 572 -25.11 29.16 9.66
N VAL A 573 -24.39 28.06 9.45
CA VAL A 573 -24.09 27.54 8.10
C VAL A 573 -25.38 27.23 7.34
N GLN A 574 -26.35 26.57 7.99
CA GLN A 574 -27.66 26.29 7.39
C GLN A 574 -28.47 27.57 7.11
N GLN A 575 -28.36 28.61 7.95
CA GLN A 575 -29.00 29.90 7.70
C GLN A 575 -28.39 30.59 6.47
N LEU A 576 -27.07 30.69 6.41
CA LEU A 576 -26.34 31.28 5.27
C LEU A 576 -26.60 30.51 3.97
N ALA A 577 -26.74 29.19 4.04
CA ALA A 577 -27.04 28.37 2.88
C ALA A 577 -28.38 28.70 2.22
N ARG A 578 -29.34 29.24 2.99
CA ARG A 578 -30.64 29.71 2.50
C ARG A 578 -30.62 31.15 1.99
N ASP A 579 -29.54 31.88 2.21
CA ASP A 579 -29.30 33.21 1.67
C ASP A 579 -28.55 33.12 0.33
N ASP A 580 -29.03 33.87 -0.67
CA ASP A 580 -28.50 33.88 -2.03
C ASP A 580 -27.62 35.06 -2.37
N SER A 581 -27.33 35.92 -1.39
CA SER A 581 -26.36 37.00 -1.55
C SER A 581 -24.94 36.45 -1.73
N ASP A 582 -24.13 37.18 -2.50
CA ASP A 582 -22.71 36.88 -2.65
C ASP A 582 -21.98 36.96 -1.30
N GLU A 583 -22.43 37.84 -0.40
CA GLU A 583 -21.92 37.96 0.97
C GLU A 583 -22.12 36.66 1.78
N ALA A 584 -23.30 36.04 1.69
CA ALA A 584 -23.56 34.76 2.34
C ALA A 584 -22.70 33.63 1.74
N PHE A 585 -22.54 33.61 0.41
CA PHE A 585 -21.66 32.66 -0.26
C PHE A 585 -20.21 32.83 0.17
N ASN A 586 -19.73 34.06 0.30
CA ASN A 586 -18.38 34.36 0.74
C ASN A 586 -18.15 33.87 2.19
N LYS A 587 -19.10 34.12 3.09
CA LYS A 587 -19.05 33.57 4.47
C LYS A 587 -19.05 32.05 4.49
N LEU A 588 -19.87 31.40 3.67
CA LEU A 588 -19.85 29.93 3.53
C LEU A 588 -18.51 29.41 3.04
N MET A 589 -17.84 30.13 2.13
CA MET A 589 -16.50 29.78 1.69
C MET A 589 -15.50 29.83 2.85
N HIS A 590 -15.54 30.86 3.68
CA HIS A 590 -14.69 30.91 4.88
C HIS A 590 -15.00 29.78 5.87
N TYR A 591 -16.27 29.43 6.08
CA TYR A 591 -16.64 28.25 6.89
C TYR A 591 -16.08 26.95 6.32
N PHE A 592 -16.19 26.75 5.00
CA PHE A 592 -15.64 25.57 4.34
C PHE A 592 -14.12 25.50 4.53
N MET A 593 -13.41 26.61 4.31
CA MET A 593 -11.96 26.67 4.44
C MET A 593 -11.48 26.41 5.88
N GLU A 594 -12.17 26.93 6.90
CA GLU A 594 -11.88 26.64 8.30
C GLU A 594 -12.16 25.17 8.66
N ALA A 595 -13.26 24.58 8.15
CA ALA A 595 -13.54 23.17 8.36
C ALA A 595 -12.47 22.26 7.73
N SER A 596 -12.02 22.58 6.51
CA SER A 596 -10.90 21.89 5.86
C SER A 596 -9.57 22.11 6.58
N ARG A 597 -9.31 23.30 7.12
CA ARG A 597 -8.11 23.59 7.93
C ARG A 597 -8.06 22.72 9.20
N LEU A 598 -9.20 22.59 9.88
CA LEU A 598 -9.29 21.87 11.15
C LEU A 598 -9.36 20.35 10.96
N ASN A 599 -9.98 19.84 9.90
CA ASN A 599 -10.23 18.40 9.76
C ASN A 599 -9.54 17.74 8.55
N GLY A 600 -8.75 18.50 7.79
CA GLY A 600 -7.98 18.00 6.65
C GLY A 600 -6.81 17.12 7.07
N GLU A 601 -6.57 16.06 6.30
CA GLU A 601 -5.47 15.09 6.52
C GLU A 601 -4.35 15.21 5.48
N THR A 602 -4.28 16.31 4.72
CA THR A 602 -3.27 16.46 3.66
C THR A 602 -1.86 16.57 4.24
N GLY A 603 -0.91 15.84 3.66
CA GLY A 603 0.53 15.96 3.93
C GLY A 603 1.31 16.22 2.65
N VAL A 604 2.49 16.82 2.77
CA VAL A 604 3.36 17.11 1.61
C VAL A 604 4.73 16.50 1.82
N LEU A 605 5.09 15.55 0.96
CA LEU A 605 6.39 14.89 0.98
C LEU A 605 7.33 15.48 -0.08
N ARG A 606 8.59 15.71 0.29
CA ARG A 606 9.68 16.15 -0.59
C ARG A 606 10.94 15.33 -0.33
N TYR A 607 11.85 15.31 -1.29
CA TYR A 607 13.22 14.82 -1.09
C TYR A 607 14.23 15.89 -1.42
N LEU A 608 15.41 15.83 -0.79
CA LEU A 608 16.49 16.78 -1.05
C LEU A 608 17.24 16.47 -2.34
N SER A 609 17.38 17.47 -3.20
CA SER A 609 18.14 17.38 -4.46
C SER A 609 19.66 17.38 -4.25
N ARG A 610 20.12 18.05 -3.18
CA ARG A 610 21.52 18.17 -2.75
C ARG A 610 21.63 18.29 -1.22
N ASP A 611 22.84 18.23 -0.69
CA ASP A 611 23.09 18.50 0.72
C ASP A 611 22.73 19.95 1.07
N MET A 612 22.18 20.15 2.28
CA MET A 612 21.91 21.48 2.83
C MET A 612 23.18 22.14 3.35
N GLU A 613 23.31 23.43 3.10
CA GLU A 613 24.23 24.30 3.83
C GLU A 613 23.65 24.62 5.22
N GLU A 614 24.51 24.93 6.19
CA GLU A 614 24.07 25.28 7.55
C GLU A 614 23.12 26.50 7.58
N SER A 615 23.28 27.44 6.65
CA SER A 615 22.37 28.59 6.49
C SER A 615 20.97 28.21 5.99
N GLU A 616 20.82 27.03 5.39
CA GLU A 616 19.56 26.55 4.81
C GLU A 616 18.73 25.72 5.79
N ALA A 617 19.26 25.44 6.99
CA ALA A 617 18.63 24.62 8.01
C ALA A 617 17.17 25.01 8.26
N ILE A 618 16.30 24.01 8.39
CA ILE A 618 14.89 24.24 8.73
C ILE A 618 14.80 24.46 10.24
N ILE A 619 14.20 25.58 10.64
CA ILE A 619 13.94 25.91 12.05
C ILE A 619 12.45 25.68 12.29
N ASP A 620 12.12 24.51 12.84
CA ASP A 620 10.75 24.14 13.16
C ASP A 620 10.43 24.56 14.60
N LYS A 621 9.74 25.69 14.74
CA LYS A 621 9.30 26.23 16.03
C LYS A 621 7.81 25.98 16.21
N THR A 622 7.49 24.99 17.02
CA THR A 622 6.11 24.54 17.16
C THR A 622 5.81 24.29 18.63
N SER A 623 4.93 25.06 19.26
CA SER A 623 4.42 24.74 20.59
C SER A 623 3.38 23.62 20.47
N PRO A 624 3.49 22.48 21.21
CA PRO A 624 4.28 22.30 22.43
C PRO A 624 5.67 21.64 22.25
N LEU A 625 6.07 21.31 21.02
CA LEU A 625 7.29 20.55 20.71
C LEU A 625 8.60 21.34 20.87
N GLY A 626 8.52 22.67 21.02
CA GLY A 626 9.66 23.57 21.12
C GLY A 626 10.27 23.88 19.76
N GLU A 627 11.56 24.22 19.76
CA GLU A 627 12.33 24.51 18.54
C GLU A 627 13.23 23.32 18.19
N LYS A 628 13.13 22.86 16.95
CA LYS A 628 14.03 21.87 16.37
C LYS A 628 14.72 22.44 15.14
N ARG A 629 15.99 22.08 14.99
CA ARG A 629 16.81 22.48 13.85
C ARG A 629 17.14 21.25 13.02
N HIS A 630 16.82 21.30 11.73
CA HIS A 630 17.04 20.20 10.79
C HIS A 630 18.02 20.59 9.69
N VAL A 631 19.11 19.83 9.56
CA VAL A 631 20.05 19.89 8.44
C VAL A 631 20.03 18.51 7.79
N LEU A 632 19.55 18.46 6.55
CA LEU A 632 19.27 17.21 5.84
C LEU A 632 20.29 17.02 4.70
N LYS A 633 20.50 15.77 4.30
CA LYS A 633 21.41 15.40 3.21
C LYS A 633 20.65 15.05 1.94
N LYS A 634 21.35 15.06 0.80
CA LYS A 634 20.81 14.62 -0.50
C LYS A 634 20.09 13.28 -0.37
N GLY A 635 18.87 13.22 -0.88
CA GLY A 635 18.02 12.02 -0.86
C GLY A 635 17.25 11.80 0.45
N ASP A 636 17.56 12.53 1.53
CA ASP A 636 16.70 12.51 2.72
C ASP A 636 15.31 13.07 2.36
N LYS A 637 14.28 12.55 3.02
CA LYS A 637 12.89 12.96 2.82
C LYS A 637 12.43 13.87 3.94
N VAL A 638 11.60 14.86 3.60
CA VAL A 638 10.90 15.72 4.55
C VAL A 638 9.39 15.63 4.31
N MET A 639 8.63 15.41 5.38
CA MET A 639 7.17 15.42 5.38
C MET A 639 6.67 16.66 6.10
N VAL A 640 5.85 17.45 5.42
CA VAL A 640 5.15 18.59 6.01
C VAL A 640 3.81 18.10 6.56
N CYS A 641 3.62 18.19 7.86
CA CYS A 641 2.34 17.93 8.50
C CYS A 641 1.45 19.18 8.38
N LEU A 642 0.72 19.31 7.26
CA LEU A 642 -0.12 20.49 7.03
C LEU A 642 -1.22 20.64 8.08
N LYS A 643 -1.68 19.54 8.69
CA LYS A 643 -2.64 19.55 9.78
C LYS A 643 -2.13 20.25 11.03
N ALA A 644 -0.86 20.04 11.39
CA ALA A 644 -0.20 20.74 12.48
C ALA A 644 0.16 22.18 12.09
N ALA A 645 0.69 22.42 10.90
CA ALA A 645 1.01 23.76 10.40
C ALA A 645 -0.23 24.66 10.34
N SER A 646 -1.37 24.07 9.97
CA SER A 646 -2.69 24.71 9.98
C SER A 646 -3.20 25.06 11.37
N ARG A 647 -2.53 24.62 12.43
CA ARG A 647 -2.82 24.90 13.84
C ARG A 647 -1.68 25.63 14.55
N ASP A 648 -0.67 26.07 13.81
CA ASP A 648 0.41 26.86 14.38
C ASP A 648 -0.16 28.18 14.93
N PRO A 649 -0.08 28.45 16.25
CA PRO A 649 -0.67 29.64 16.85
C PRO A 649 0.00 30.95 16.38
N VAL A 650 1.19 30.88 15.78
CA VAL A 650 1.87 32.04 15.19
C VAL A 650 1.17 32.49 13.90
N ALA A 651 0.79 31.54 13.05
CA ALA A 651 0.06 31.82 11.81
C ALA A 651 -1.46 31.94 12.03
N PHE A 652 -1.99 31.18 12.98
CA PHE A 652 -3.41 31.08 13.28
C PHE A 652 -3.67 31.35 14.77
N PRO A 653 -3.83 32.62 15.20
CA PRO A 653 -4.27 32.94 16.56
C PRO A 653 -5.58 32.21 16.89
N ASN A 654 -5.68 31.60 18.08
CA ASN A 654 -6.77 30.69 18.48
C ASN A 654 -6.99 29.55 17.45
N PRO A 655 -5.99 28.68 17.25
CA PRO A 655 -5.94 27.77 16.10
C PRO A 655 -7.05 26.72 16.09
N ASP A 656 -7.63 26.36 17.23
CA ASP A 656 -8.65 25.30 17.31
C ASP A 656 -10.10 25.81 17.15
N HIS A 657 -10.28 27.11 16.89
CA HIS A 657 -11.59 27.75 16.69
C HIS A 657 -11.76 28.28 15.27
N ILE A 658 -13.01 28.31 14.82
CA ILE A 658 -13.39 28.94 13.54
C ILE A 658 -13.24 30.46 13.66
N ASP A 659 -12.46 31.06 12.76
CA ASP A 659 -12.42 32.51 12.55
C ASP A 659 -12.59 32.86 11.07
N LEU A 660 -13.70 33.50 10.74
CA LEU A 660 -14.05 33.88 9.37
C LEU A 660 -13.26 35.09 8.85
N ASN A 661 -12.54 35.81 9.71
CA ASN A 661 -11.77 36.99 9.30
C ASN A 661 -10.38 36.64 8.76
N ARG A 662 -9.98 35.36 8.82
CA ARG A 662 -8.69 34.90 8.30
C ARG A 662 -8.62 35.09 6.78
N SER A 663 -7.47 35.55 6.30
CA SER A 663 -7.21 35.64 4.86
C SER A 663 -7.31 34.26 4.21
N LEU A 664 -7.98 34.18 3.06
CA LEU A 664 -8.03 32.94 2.27
C LEU A 664 -6.65 32.45 1.85
N ASP A 665 -5.67 33.35 1.75
CA ASP A 665 -4.29 33.03 1.35
C ASP A 665 -3.48 32.41 2.49
N SER A 666 -3.99 32.44 3.73
CA SER A 666 -3.35 31.73 4.86
C SER A 666 -3.54 30.21 4.77
N TYR A 667 -4.54 29.72 4.03
CA TYR A 667 -4.84 28.29 3.97
C TYR A 667 -3.93 27.54 3.00
N ILE A 668 -3.09 26.64 3.54
CA ILE A 668 -2.09 25.87 2.78
C ILE A 668 -2.43 24.38 2.61
N HIS A 669 -3.64 23.93 2.99
CA HIS A 669 -4.03 22.52 2.92
C HIS A 669 -4.12 21.96 1.48
N LEU A 670 -4.12 22.82 0.46
CA LEU A 670 -4.02 22.47 -0.96
C LEU A 670 -2.61 22.69 -1.54
N GLY A 671 -1.60 22.70 -0.67
CA GLY A 671 -0.21 23.01 -0.99
C GLY A 671 0.03 24.52 -1.18
N HIS A 672 1.30 24.88 -1.26
CA HIS A 672 1.76 26.26 -1.43
C HIS A 672 2.94 26.33 -2.39
N GLY A 673 3.25 27.54 -2.90
CA GLY A 673 4.40 27.79 -3.75
C GLY A 673 4.28 27.20 -5.17
N PRO A 674 5.40 26.80 -5.80
CA PRO A 674 5.43 26.33 -7.20
C PRO A 674 4.52 25.14 -7.50
N HIS A 675 4.21 24.33 -6.47
CA HIS A 675 3.38 23.13 -6.57
C HIS A 675 1.97 23.29 -5.98
N GLN A 676 1.56 24.53 -5.65
CA GLN A 676 0.19 24.82 -5.19
C GLN A 676 -0.85 24.22 -6.15
N CYS A 677 -1.97 23.74 -5.63
CA CYS A 677 -3.04 23.15 -6.44
C CYS A 677 -3.42 24.06 -7.63
N LEU A 678 -3.36 23.51 -8.85
CA LEU A 678 -3.70 24.24 -10.07
C LEU A 678 -5.17 24.68 -10.08
N GLY A 679 -6.05 23.88 -9.48
CA GLY A 679 -7.50 24.12 -9.38
C GLY A 679 -7.94 24.92 -8.17
N LEU A 680 -7.05 25.53 -7.38
CA LEU A 680 -7.38 26.14 -6.09
C LEU A 680 -8.62 27.08 -6.12
N PRO A 681 -8.70 28.10 -6.99
CA PRO A 681 -9.91 28.95 -7.09
C PRO A 681 -11.18 28.17 -7.42
N MET A 682 -11.09 27.23 -8.36
CA MET A 682 -12.21 26.37 -8.75
C MET A 682 -12.68 25.51 -7.57
N THR A 683 -11.75 24.90 -6.85
CA THR A 683 -12.05 24.05 -5.69
C THR A 683 -12.73 24.83 -4.57
N ARG A 684 -12.31 26.08 -4.30
CA ARG A 684 -12.98 26.95 -3.33
C ARG A 684 -14.46 27.15 -3.69
N VAL A 685 -14.74 27.47 -4.95
CA VAL A 685 -16.12 27.68 -5.43
C VAL A 685 -16.92 26.37 -5.42
N ALA A 686 -16.38 25.31 -6.00
CA ALA A 686 -17.03 24.01 -6.12
C ALA A 686 -17.46 23.44 -4.76
N LEU A 687 -16.52 23.38 -3.81
CA LEU A 687 -16.77 22.77 -2.50
C LEU A 687 -17.70 23.63 -1.62
N THR A 688 -17.59 24.96 -1.72
CA THR A 688 -18.53 25.88 -1.06
C THR A 688 -19.94 25.71 -1.59
N THR A 689 -20.10 25.55 -2.91
CA THR A 689 -21.40 25.30 -3.54
C THR A 689 -22.02 23.99 -3.07
N MET A 690 -21.23 22.91 -3.01
CA MET A 690 -21.71 21.63 -2.48
C MET A 690 -22.14 21.76 -1.01
N LEU A 691 -21.33 22.42 -0.17
CA LEU A 691 -21.70 22.71 1.22
C LEU A 691 -23.01 23.48 1.31
N LYS A 692 -23.17 24.53 0.49
CA LYS A 692 -24.40 25.34 0.42
C LYS A 692 -25.62 24.47 0.07
N VAL A 693 -25.51 23.58 -0.92
CA VAL A 693 -26.61 22.67 -1.30
C VAL A 693 -26.94 21.70 -0.17
N ILE A 694 -25.95 21.04 0.44
CA ILE A 694 -26.19 20.09 1.54
C ILE A 694 -26.76 20.78 2.78
N ALA A 695 -26.26 21.96 3.14
CA ALA A 695 -26.71 22.70 4.31
C ALA A 695 -28.14 23.24 4.19
N ARG A 696 -28.72 23.28 2.98
CA ARG A 696 -30.15 23.58 2.75
C ARG A 696 -31.08 22.44 3.14
N LEU A 697 -30.57 21.21 3.31
CA LEU A 697 -31.40 20.06 3.68
C LEU A 697 -31.97 20.22 5.09
N ASP A 698 -33.30 20.11 5.21
CA ASP A 698 -33.99 20.28 6.48
C ASP A 698 -33.81 19.05 7.39
N ASN A 699 -33.50 19.30 8.67
CA ASN A 699 -33.27 18.26 9.67
C ASN A 699 -32.22 17.21 9.24
N LEU A 700 -31.17 17.65 8.54
CA LEU A 700 -30.05 16.80 8.15
C LEU A 700 -29.35 16.22 9.38
N GLN A 701 -29.28 14.90 9.47
CA GLN A 701 -28.63 14.19 10.58
C GLN A 701 -28.09 12.81 10.16
N PRO A 702 -27.03 12.29 10.80
CA PRO A 702 -26.55 10.94 10.54
C PRO A 702 -27.59 9.87 10.93
N VAL A 703 -27.74 8.84 10.10
CA VAL A 703 -28.71 7.76 10.33
C VAL A 703 -28.17 6.70 11.29
N PRO A 704 -29.02 5.95 12.00
CA PRO A 704 -28.61 4.73 12.69
C PRO A 704 -28.11 3.66 11.71
N VAL A 705 -26.96 3.03 12.01
CA VAL A 705 -26.34 1.92 11.30
C VAL A 705 -26.00 0.80 12.29
N SER A 706 -25.99 -0.45 11.84
CA SER A 706 -25.63 -1.61 12.67
C SER A 706 -24.15 -1.91 12.58
N LEU A 707 -23.47 -1.97 13.73
CA LEU A 707 -22.05 -2.28 13.84
C LEU A 707 -21.84 -3.29 14.97
N GLY A 708 -21.43 -4.52 14.61
CA GLY A 708 -21.25 -5.60 15.58
C GLY A 708 -22.54 -6.04 16.30
N GLY A 709 -23.72 -5.71 15.76
CA GLY A 709 -25.02 -5.93 16.40
C GLY A 709 -25.55 -4.71 17.17
N ASP A 710 -24.72 -3.69 17.39
CA ASP A 710 -25.11 -2.45 18.05
C ASP A 710 -25.61 -1.40 17.05
N SER A 711 -26.65 -0.66 17.43
CA SER A 711 -27.15 0.47 16.64
C SER A 711 -26.42 1.75 17.04
N VAL A 712 -25.64 2.32 16.13
CA VAL A 712 -24.90 3.58 16.33
C VAL A 712 -25.22 4.56 15.22
N LYS A 713 -25.01 5.87 15.43
CA LYS A 713 -25.15 6.85 14.35
C LYS A 713 -24.04 6.65 13.32
N SER A 714 -24.32 6.86 12.03
CA SER A 714 -23.31 6.87 10.97
C SER A 714 -22.27 7.97 11.22
N PHE A 715 -21.01 7.68 10.96
CA PHE A 715 -19.90 8.63 11.07
C PHE A 715 -18.77 8.19 10.16
N VAL A 716 -17.89 9.12 9.82
CA VAL A 716 -16.66 8.82 9.09
C VAL A 716 -15.69 8.12 10.05
N LYS A 717 -15.43 6.83 9.81
CA LYS A 717 -14.56 6.04 10.69
C LYS A 717 -13.09 6.35 10.44
N LYS A 718 -12.49 7.11 11.35
CA LYS A 718 -11.05 7.42 11.39
C LYS A 718 -10.25 6.39 12.18
N VAL A 719 -9.02 6.16 11.74
CA VAL A 719 -8.01 5.36 12.44
C VAL A 719 -6.70 6.13 12.44
N THR A 720 -6.21 6.46 13.63
CA THR A 720 -4.95 7.16 13.83
C THR A 720 -3.79 6.38 13.23
N LYS A 721 -2.90 7.10 12.52
CA LYS A 721 -1.61 6.59 12.04
C LYS A 721 -0.49 7.50 12.50
N GLU A 722 0.70 6.96 12.52
CA GLU A 722 1.93 7.69 12.85
C GLU A 722 2.70 8.00 11.57
N PHE A 723 3.30 9.20 11.50
CA PHE A 723 4.26 9.52 10.44
C PHE A 723 5.60 8.85 10.70
N VAL A 724 6.05 8.93 11.95
CA VAL A 724 7.23 8.25 12.49
C VAL A 724 6.80 7.43 13.71
N PRO A 725 7.29 6.18 13.88
CA PRO A 725 6.89 5.33 15.00
C PRO A 725 7.08 6.02 16.36
N GLY A 726 6.00 6.05 17.16
CA GLY A 726 5.97 6.69 18.48
C GLY A 726 5.53 8.15 18.49
N ASP A 727 5.34 8.80 17.35
CA ASP A 727 4.88 10.21 17.26
C ASP A 727 3.54 10.42 18.00
N SER A 728 2.63 9.44 17.98
CA SER A 728 1.32 9.57 18.65
C SER A 728 1.42 9.81 20.16
N LYS A 729 2.57 9.48 20.77
CA LYS A 729 2.82 9.66 22.21
C LYS A 729 3.31 11.05 22.58
N VAL A 730 3.78 11.82 21.60
CA VAL A 730 4.41 13.15 21.82
C VAL A 730 3.68 14.28 21.11
N LEU A 731 2.90 13.96 20.07
CA LEU A 731 2.09 14.93 19.35
C LEU A 731 0.71 15.13 20.03
N PRO A 732 0.17 16.37 20.05
CA PRO A 732 -1.23 16.62 20.40
C PRO A 732 -2.19 15.76 19.56
N GLU A 733 -3.30 15.33 20.16
CA GLU A 733 -4.30 14.47 19.51
C GLU A 733 -4.88 15.13 18.24
N GLU A 734 -5.06 16.45 18.27
CA GLU A 734 -5.58 17.24 17.15
C GLU A 734 -4.63 17.25 15.94
N TRP A 735 -3.37 16.84 16.11
CA TRP A 735 -2.36 16.79 15.05
C TRP A 735 -2.14 15.38 14.52
N HIS A 736 -2.74 14.38 15.15
CA HIS A 736 -2.62 13.00 14.70
C HIS A 736 -3.18 12.87 13.29
N TYR A 737 -2.43 12.18 12.43
CA TYR A 737 -2.89 11.84 11.10
C TYR A 737 -3.86 10.67 11.18
N HIS A 738 -4.89 10.69 10.34
CA HIS A 738 -5.85 9.59 10.25
C HIS A 738 -5.90 8.99 8.85
N ALA A 739 -5.88 7.67 8.80
CA ALA A 739 -6.51 6.93 7.72
C ALA A 739 -8.00 6.76 8.03
N PHE A 740 -8.76 6.28 7.04
CA PHE A 740 -10.18 6.00 7.15
C PHE A 740 -10.44 4.51 6.96
N LEU A 741 -11.63 4.04 7.32
CA LEU A 741 -12.12 2.73 6.93
C LEU A 741 -13.19 2.86 5.85
N THR A 742 -13.24 1.87 4.96
CA THR A 742 -14.35 1.63 4.03
C THR A 742 -15.68 1.46 4.76
N GLU A 743 -16.80 1.48 4.05
CA GLU A 743 -18.15 1.32 4.61
C GLU A 743 -18.30 0.06 5.48
N ASP A 744 -17.71 -1.06 5.04
CA ASP A 744 -17.80 -2.36 5.72
C ASP A 744 -16.74 -2.58 6.81
N TRP A 745 -15.91 -1.55 7.06
CA TRP A 745 -14.81 -1.55 8.03
C TRP A 745 -13.80 -2.69 7.80
N ASP A 746 -13.62 -3.08 6.55
CA ASP A 746 -12.85 -4.25 6.12
C ASP A 746 -11.46 -3.89 5.55
N MET A 747 -11.21 -2.62 5.24
CA MET A 747 -9.90 -2.15 4.80
C MET A 747 -9.65 -0.68 5.14
N TYR A 748 -8.37 -0.32 5.22
CA TYR A 748 -7.95 1.08 5.26
C TYR A 748 -8.22 1.75 3.91
N PHE A 749 -8.61 3.02 3.99
CA PHE A 749 -8.74 3.90 2.85
C PHE A 749 -8.16 5.28 3.21
N PRO A 750 -7.49 5.98 2.29
CA PRO A 750 -6.80 7.23 2.61
C PRO A 750 -7.73 8.45 2.74
N PHE A 751 -8.99 8.33 2.33
CA PHE A 751 -9.98 9.41 2.46
C PHE A 751 -11.35 8.89 2.91
N PRO A 752 -12.26 9.76 3.39
CA PRO A 752 -13.61 9.36 3.78
C PRO A 752 -14.39 8.68 2.63
N THR A 753 -15.02 7.54 2.91
CA THR A 753 -15.76 6.76 1.90
C THR A 753 -17.28 6.83 2.04
N SER A 754 -17.79 7.00 3.26
CA SER A 754 -19.22 6.87 3.57
C SER A 754 -19.63 7.79 4.72
N LEU A 755 -20.77 8.46 4.56
CA LEU A 755 -21.50 9.14 5.63
C LEU A 755 -22.99 9.08 5.30
N LYS A 756 -23.71 8.17 5.96
CA LYS A 756 -25.14 7.97 5.73
C LYS A 756 -25.94 8.96 6.56
N VAL A 757 -26.78 9.73 5.90
CA VAL A 757 -27.58 10.79 6.52
C VAL A 757 -29.05 10.69 6.11
N SER A 758 -29.89 11.32 6.92
CA SER A 758 -31.30 11.50 6.64
C SER A 758 -31.69 12.96 6.73
N PHE A 759 -32.71 13.33 5.97
CA PHE A 759 -33.30 14.67 5.98
C PHE A 759 -34.81 14.61 5.70
N THR A 760 -35.52 15.68 6.04
CA THR A 760 -36.96 15.85 5.78
C THR A 760 -37.19 16.78 4.59
N GLY A 761 -38.38 16.71 3.99
CA GLY A 761 -38.74 17.55 2.83
C GLY A 761 -38.29 16.96 1.51
N GLU A 762 -38.16 17.79 0.48
CA GLU A 762 -37.60 17.41 -0.82
C GLU A 762 -36.17 17.93 -0.95
N ALA A 763 -35.39 17.36 -1.86
CA ALA A 763 -34.08 17.92 -2.20
C ALA A 763 -34.27 19.35 -2.78
N PRO A 764 -33.31 20.28 -2.58
CA PRO A 764 -33.43 21.64 -3.09
C PRO A 764 -33.68 21.68 -4.60
N GLU A 765 -34.41 22.68 -5.08
CA GLU A 765 -34.54 22.93 -6.52
C GLU A 765 -33.33 23.70 -7.04
N ALA A 766 -32.85 23.32 -8.24
CA ALA A 766 -31.85 24.11 -8.95
C ALA A 766 -32.52 25.41 -9.43
N LYS A 767 -31.91 26.56 -9.15
CA LYS A 767 -32.41 27.82 -9.70
C LYS A 767 -32.04 27.90 -11.18
N ARG A 768 -33.02 28.25 -12.01
CA ARG A 768 -32.83 28.53 -13.44
C ARG A 768 -32.07 29.83 -13.64
#